data_AF-A0A8H7QEL5-F1
#
_entry.id   AF-A0A8H7QEL5-F1
#
_cell.length_a   1.000
_cell.length_b   1.000
_cell.length_c   1.000
_cell.angle_alpha   90.00
_cell.angle_beta   90.00
_cell.angle_gamma   90.00
#
_symmetry.space_group_name_H-M   'P 1'
#
loop_
_entity.id
_entity.type
_entity.pdbx_description
1 polymer ?
#
loop_
_entity_poly.entity_id
_entity_poly.type
_entity_poly.pdbx_seq_one_letter_code
_entity_poly.pdbx_strand_id
1 'polypeptide(L)'
;MRQLKHHEQKLLKKVDFLQWKKEDTMREMKVIRRYFLQQREDYHKYNKLVGSIRQLANKISLLDSRDPFRTQQEKALLEKLYNMGIITATTKFSDCRKVTVSAFCRRRLPIVMCRLKMAETVKEAVTFVEQGHIRVGPQTVTDPAFLVNRTMEDYVTWVDTSKIKRKIMKYNDKSTAGIERSHRAILFPGQGSQYVGMGKDLYNLYPRSAKLVFDEADEALGNGLRALIFEGQQDKLKLTENAQPAILTTSIAMLRVLETEFGFDISKACNHALGHSLGEYTALVATKAMSLTDAVRLVRLRGEAMTRAVADKQGKTAMSALVVRKDKLGDLEKAMEEIKANLPPGELVAVANINSSFQVVISGTTQGVDQASRILQERRFAARAVDLPVSAPFHCELMQEAADVMEDALKSIEIKMPCVEVVSNVTAKPYANAEEIPKRLVEQVVATVEWERSINYCKGQDIDDFLCFGPGKVLANLLKKEYPLDKIRTITSADDILQHALDCIKNMGPKAVKLESTIATTTAIVNDLPKKEEKISIKLEESLTEPAAMIDSTRYVHDNPRSFKGRLGYACMNTILRKQKPSVFSARTCRLATIAEKGIDFVKEIALANVADMKTMIQWNEDNHIKFMRLSSDMFPFASHEKAGYKIDFAEKELKEAGDLAKKYNQRLTMHPGQYNQLVSLNPKVVANTVRELDYHAQLMDLMGLDQDSVMIIHMGGVYGDREAAIARFEQEYVKLPENVKRRLVLENDELGYSVSDLLPICQKLQIPLVLDWHHHHINPGNITDLVALLPDINRTWTDKGIRPKQHYSESRNGAVSQMERRAHSDRVQNLPPVTDDVDLMIEAKDKEQAVFHLYKLFDLETVDDEVWVPQEGIETKQTNGRKSTKAARKKKAQEEALKEELKNDDGDYGEDIKTIKARDTRSKKAAFTKKRKTGLDDEEGEHGADEEVTEVRKTTKRANAAALAKRKKLEKEVEAIEIALEIEAEAEAAAASAFASASASAGNGDSDEKQFEINEEISNGAPKTVAKRKKPIARAKKHVIEADAPIAVELPVKVPLEAKPTRRSRRNTPGK
;
A
#
# COMPACT_ATOMS: atom_id res chain seq x y z
N MET A 1 61.40 13.82 -37.20
CA MET A 1 60.05 13.20 -37.17
C MET A 1 60.05 11.94 -38.02
N ARG A 2 59.27 10.90 -37.66
CA ARG A 2 59.11 9.68 -38.46
C ARG A 2 58.23 9.95 -39.70
N GLN A 3 58.62 9.44 -40.87
CA GLN A 3 57.71 9.40 -42.03
C GLN A 3 56.55 8.43 -41.80
N LEU A 4 55.34 8.86 -42.16
CA LEU A 4 54.12 8.07 -42.03
C LEU A 4 53.98 7.08 -43.20
N LYS A 5 53.57 5.85 -42.89
CA LYS A 5 53.35 4.77 -43.86
C LYS A 5 52.17 5.10 -44.77
N HIS A 6 52.12 4.49 -45.96
CA HIS A 6 51.08 4.78 -46.96
C HIS A 6 49.63 4.65 -46.43
N HIS A 7 49.34 3.72 -45.51
CA HIS A 7 48.00 3.62 -44.89
C HIS A 7 47.72 4.76 -43.89
N GLU A 8 48.73 5.23 -43.16
CA GLU A 8 48.66 6.36 -42.22
C GLU A 8 48.42 7.67 -43.01
N GLN A 9 49.09 7.84 -44.15
CA GLN A 9 48.82 8.93 -45.10
C GLN A 9 47.41 8.84 -45.73
N LYS A 10 46.91 7.63 -46.00
CA LYS A 10 45.57 7.39 -46.57
C LYS A 10 44.43 7.60 -45.55
N LEU A 11 44.73 7.53 -44.26
CA LEU A 11 43.84 7.98 -43.17
C LEU A 11 43.79 9.51 -43.10
N LEU A 12 44.96 10.18 -43.14
CA LEU A 12 45.04 11.65 -43.19
C LEU A 12 44.30 12.25 -44.41
N LYS A 13 44.40 11.62 -45.59
CA LYS A 13 43.62 12.03 -46.78
C LYS A 13 42.11 11.76 -46.71
N LYS A 14 41.62 11.09 -45.66
CA LYS A 14 40.18 10.79 -45.45
C LYS A 14 39.53 11.60 -44.34
N VAL A 15 40.29 12.31 -43.52
CA VAL A 15 39.78 13.03 -42.35
C VAL A 15 40.37 14.44 -42.34
N ASP A 16 39.53 15.43 -42.66
CA ASP A 16 39.86 16.83 -42.42
C ASP A 16 39.76 17.10 -40.91
N PHE A 17 40.92 17.14 -40.25
CA PHE A 17 41.04 17.37 -38.80
C PHE A 17 40.63 18.80 -38.38
N LEU A 18 40.59 19.78 -39.31
CA LEU A 18 40.09 21.12 -39.03
C LEU A 18 38.56 21.16 -39.03
N GLN A 19 37.90 20.32 -39.85
CA GLN A 19 36.43 20.21 -39.91
C GLN A 19 35.80 19.16 -38.99
N TRP A 20 36.59 18.43 -38.19
CA TRP A 20 36.07 17.45 -37.21
C TRP A 20 35.11 18.07 -36.17
N LYS A 21 35.18 19.39 -35.92
CA LYS A 21 34.21 20.15 -35.10
C LYS A 21 32.89 20.46 -35.84
N LYS A 22 32.32 19.49 -36.56
CA LYS A 22 30.93 19.53 -37.05
C LYS A 22 30.08 18.55 -36.23
N GLU A 23 29.05 19.05 -35.59
CA GLU A 23 28.62 18.55 -34.26
C GLU A 23 27.87 17.20 -34.27
N ASP A 24 27.28 16.80 -35.41
CA ASP A 24 26.44 15.60 -35.47
C ASP A 24 27.21 14.28 -35.27
N THR A 25 28.44 14.14 -35.75
CA THR A 25 29.16 12.85 -35.73
C THR A 25 29.47 12.39 -34.30
N MET A 26 29.70 13.33 -33.38
CA MET A 26 29.84 13.04 -31.94
C MET A 26 28.52 12.62 -31.29
N ARG A 27 27.38 13.16 -31.74
CA ARG A 27 26.05 12.81 -31.24
C ARG A 27 25.64 11.42 -31.72
N GLU A 28 25.83 11.16 -33.00
CA GLU A 28 25.65 9.85 -33.64
C GLU A 28 26.44 8.76 -32.92
N MET A 29 27.76 8.92 -32.78
CA MET A 29 28.62 7.92 -32.12
C MET A 29 28.24 7.68 -30.65
N LYS A 30 27.72 8.69 -29.93
CA LYS A 30 27.19 8.52 -28.58
C LYS A 30 25.88 7.70 -28.57
N VAL A 31 24.97 7.92 -29.52
CA VAL A 31 23.71 7.16 -29.62
C VAL A 31 23.97 5.71 -30.05
N ILE A 32 24.82 5.50 -31.07
CA ILE A 32 25.20 4.16 -31.55
C ILE A 32 25.80 3.31 -30.43
N ARG A 33 26.74 3.89 -29.64
CA ARG A 33 27.33 3.20 -28.48
C ARG A 33 26.32 2.96 -27.35
N ARG A 34 25.48 3.95 -27.01
CA ARG A 34 24.52 3.86 -25.89
C ARG A 34 23.40 2.84 -26.12
N TYR A 35 22.97 2.65 -27.37
CA TYR A 35 21.84 1.77 -27.71
C TYR A 35 22.25 0.53 -28.52
N PHE A 36 23.56 0.24 -28.60
CA PHE A 36 24.15 -0.88 -29.34
C PHE A 36 23.52 -1.06 -30.74
N LEU A 37 23.60 0.00 -31.55
CA LEU A 37 23.19 -0.06 -32.96
C LEU A 37 24.30 -0.76 -33.76
N GLN A 38 23.99 -1.89 -34.39
CA GLN A 38 24.95 -2.71 -35.13
C GLN A 38 25.20 -2.15 -36.54
N GLN A 39 24.14 -1.66 -37.18
CA GLN A 39 24.22 -0.95 -38.46
C GLN A 39 24.17 0.56 -38.20
N ARG A 40 24.99 1.33 -38.92
CA ARG A 40 24.98 2.81 -38.84
C ARG A 40 23.75 3.38 -39.54
N GLU A 41 23.31 2.65 -40.56
CA GLU A 41 22.14 2.85 -41.39
C GLU A 41 20.88 3.03 -40.55
N ASP A 42 20.72 2.29 -39.44
CA ASP A 42 19.57 2.40 -38.55
C ASP A 42 19.49 3.76 -37.83
N TYR A 43 20.62 4.32 -37.41
CA TYR A 43 20.66 5.68 -36.88
C TYR A 43 20.18 6.68 -37.93
N HIS A 44 20.58 6.52 -39.20
CA HIS A 44 20.14 7.37 -40.30
C HIS A 44 18.65 7.18 -40.65
N LYS A 45 18.12 5.95 -40.64
CA LYS A 45 16.67 5.64 -40.80
C LYS A 45 15.86 6.37 -39.74
N TYR A 46 16.19 6.17 -38.46
CA TYR A 46 15.49 6.83 -37.35
C TYR A 46 15.65 8.36 -37.39
N ASN A 47 16.82 8.89 -37.79
CA ASN A 47 17.01 10.34 -37.91
C ASN A 47 16.15 10.96 -39.04
N LYS A 48 15.98 10.23 -40.16
CA LYS A 48 15.06 10.62 -41.25
C LYS A 48 13.61 10.66 -40.75
N LEU A 49 13.15 9.62 -40.05
CA LEU A 49 11.80 9.56 -39.45
C LEU A 49 11.56 10.71 -38.45
N VAL A 50 12.52 10.97 -37.55
CA VAL A 50 12.48 12.11 -36.62
C VAL A 50 12.39 13.45 -37.37
N GLY A 51 13.10 13.59 -38.49
CA GLY A 51 12.98 14.73 -39.39
C GLY A 51 11.56 14.91 -39.95
N SER A 52 11.00 13.85 -40.53
CA SER A 52 9.63 13.85 -41.09
C SER A 52 8.58 14.19 -40.03
N ILE A 53 8.64 13.59 -38.83
CA ILE A 53 7.71 13.84 -37.73
C ILE A 53 7.74 15.30 -37.28
N ARG A 54 8.94 15.88 -37.16
CA ARG A 54 9.11 17.31 -36.81
C ARG A 54 8.59 18.24 -37.91
N GLN A 55 8.82 17.89 -39.18
CA GLN A 55 8.30 18.66 -40.32
C GLN A 55 6.77 18.61 -40.38
N LEU A 56 6.17 17.43 -40.19
CA LEU A 56 4.72 17.24 -40.13
C LEU A 56 4.10 18.03 -38.95
N ALA A 57 4.66 17.91 -37.75
CA ALA A 57 4.20 18.67 -36.58
C ALA A 57 4.35 20.19 -36.77
N ASN A 58 5.41 20.65 -37.44
CA ASN A 58 5.54 22.06 -37.82
C ASN A 58 4.45 22.48 -38.83
N LYS A 59 4.23 21.70 -39.91
CA LYS A 59 3.18 21.97 -40.91
C LYS A 59 1.79 22.06 -40.29
N ILE A 60 1.43 21.12 -39.40
CA ILE A 60 0.14 21.13 -38.68
C ILE A 60 0.04 22.39 -37.79
N SER A 61 1.12 22.78 -37.10
CA SER A 61 1.12 23.98 -36.25
C SER A 61 1.03 25.32 -37.00
N LEU A 62 1.15 25.31 -38.34
CA LEU A 62 0.94 26.48 -39.21
C LEU A 62 -0.51 26.62 -39.72
N LEU A 63 -1.39 25.65 -39.40
CA LEU A 63 -2.83 25.75 -39.65
C LEU A 63 -3.52 26.60 -38.56
N ASP A 64 -4.68 27.19 -38.87
CA ASP A 64 -5.43 27.96 -37.89
C ASP A 64 -5.85 27.07 -36.70
N SER A 65 -5.72 27.61 -35.49
CA SER A 65 -6.21 27.05 -34.23
C SER A 65 -7.68 26.59 -34.23
N ARG A 66 -8.51 27.11 -35.15
CA ARG A 66 -9.95 26.85 -35.26
C ARG A 66 -10.32 25.89 -36.40
N ASP A 67 -9.35 25.42 -37.20
CA ASP A 67 -9.63 24.49 -38.30
C ASP A 67 -9.84 23.06 -37.77
N PRO A 68 -11.02 22.42 -37.97
CA PRO A 68 -11.26 21.06 -37.50
C PRO A 68 -10.25 20.03 -38.02
N PHE A 69 -9.71 20.24 -39.22
CA PHE A 69 -8.67 19.38 -39.79
C PHE A 69 -7.38 19.42 -38.96
N ARG A 70 -7.01 20.59 -38.42
CA ARG A 70 -5.87 20.73 -37.52
C ARG A 70 -6.08 19.90 -36.25
N THR A 71 -7.23 20.03 -35.59
CA THR A 71 -7.54 19.29 -34.36
C THR A 71 -7.51 17.77 -34.57
N GLN A 72 -8.06 17.29 -35.71
CA GLN A 72 -8.01 15.88 -36.09
C GLN A 72 -6.57 15.38 -36.30
N GLN A 73 -5.75 16.14 -37.02
CA GLN A 73 -4.36 15.77 -37.35
C GLN A 73 -3.39 15.93 -36.17
N GLU A 74 -3.59 16.92 -35.29
CA GLU A 74 -2.86 16.99 -34.01
C GLU A 74 -3.13 15.75 -33.16
N LYS A 75 -4.41 15.34 -33.02
CA LYS A 75 -4.82 14.14 -32.29
C LYS A 75 -4.24 12.86 -32.91
N ALA A 76 -4.40 12.65 -34.21
CA ALA A 76 -3.94 11.44 -34.90
C ALA A 76 -2.41 11.24 -34.77
N LEU A 77 -1.63 12.30 -34.94
CA LEU A 77 -0.17 12.25 -34.78
C LEU A 77 0.23 11.98 -33.32
N LEU A 78 -0.47 12.56 -32.34
CA LEU A 78 -0.24 12.30 -30.91
C LEU A 78 -0.54 10.85 -30.55
N GLU A 79 -1.68 10.30 -31.00
CA GLU A 79 -2.08 8.92 -30.72
C GLU A 79 -1.12 7.91 -31.40
N LYS A 80 -0.74 8.11 -32.67
CA LYS A 80 0.21 7.24 -33.38
C LYS A 80 1.60 7.22 -32.70
N LEU A 81 2.13 8.40 -32.33
CA LEU A 81 3.41 8.49 -31.60
C LEU A 81 3.35 7.96 -30.16
N TYR A 82 2.21 8.10 -29.48
CA TYR A 82 1.99 7.55 -28.15
C TYR A 82 1.94 6.02 -28.20
N ASN A 83 1.16 5.44 -29.11
CA ASN A 83 1.01 4.00 -29.29
C ASN A 83 2.33 3.33 -29.70
N MET A 84 3.16 3.97 -30.53
CA MET A 84 4.52 3.51 -30.82
C MET A 84 5.48 3.62 -29.61
N GLY A 85 5.10 4.28 -28.52
CA GLY A 85 5.95 4.49 -27.34
C GLY A 85 7.04 5.55 -27.52
N ILE A 86 6.91 6.41 -28.54
CA ILE A 86 7.88 7.47 -28.88
C ILE A 86 7.69 8.70 -27.99
N ILE A 87 6.44 9.00 -27.58
CA ILE A 87 6.09 10.03 -26.60
C ILE A 87 5.40 9.43 -25.36
N THR A 88 5.47 10.14 -24.24
CA THR A 88 5.00 9.67 -22.93
C THR A 88 3.51 9.92 -22.67
N ALA A 89 2.90 10.95 -23.28
CA ALA A 89 1.49 11.30 -23.14
C ALA A 89 0.97 11.99 -24.42
N THR A 90 -0.35 11.98 -24.62
CA THR A 90 -1.05 12.62 -25.75
C THR A 90 -1.46 14.08 -25.49
N THR A 91 -1.08 14.68 -24.36
CA THR A 91 -1.63 15.96 -23.89
C THR A 91 -0.97 17.22 -24.45
N LYS A 92 0.22 17.11 -25.07
CA LYS A 92 1.02 18.29 -25.49
C LYS A 92 1.58 18.12 -26.91
N PHE A 93 0.94 18.73 -27.91
CA PHE A 93 1.40 18.72 -29.31
C PHE A 93 2.80 19.33 -29.51
N SER A 94 3.31 20.12 -28.54
CA SER A 94 4.71 20.55 -28.51
C SER A 94 5.70 19.40 -28.57
N ASP A 95 5.34 18.22 -28.06
CA ASP A 95 6.30 17.16 -27.79
C ASP A 95 6.57 16.29 -29.03
N CYS A 96 5.65 16.29 -30.00
CA CYS A 96 5.88 15.83 -31.38
C CYS A 96 7.10 16.53 -32.02
N ARG A 97 7.33 17.81 -31.70
CA ARG A 97 8.48 18.59 -32.17
C ARG A 97 9.78 18.30 -31.39
N LYS A 98 9.67 17.70 -30.19
CA LYS A 98 10.80 17.32 -29.32
C LYS A 98 11.29 15.87 -29.54
N VAL A 99 10.59 15.06 -30.34
CA VAL A 99 10.97 13.67 -30.67
C VAL A 99 12.44 13.58 -31.12
N THR A 100 13.14 12.51 -30.71
CA THR A 100 14.58 12.29 -30.98
C THR A 100 14.86 10.85 -31.43
N VAL A 101 16.00 10.61 -32.09
CA VAL A 101 16.44 9.26 -32.49
C VAL A 101 16.48 8.30 -31.29
N SER A 102 16.93 8.79 -30.13
CA SER A 102 16.95 8.00 -28.89
C SER A 102 15.57 7.58 -28.38
N ALA A 103 14.46 8.15 -28.87
CA ALA A 103 13.12 7.64 -28.59
C ALA A 103 12.84 6.35 -29.37
N PHE A 104 13.15 6.31 -30.67
CA PHE A 104 13.09 5.10 -31.48
C PHE A 104 14.04 4.01 -30.95
N CYS A 105 15.28 4.38 -30.61
CA CYS A 105 16.23 3.41 -30.05
C CYS A 105 15.75 2.76 -28.74
N ARG A 106 14.91 3.43 -27.93
CA ARG A 106 14.31 2.85 -26.71
C ARG A 106 13.22 1.80 -26.98
N ARG A 107 12.69 1.73 -28.20
CA ARG A 107 11.65 0.77 -28.60
C ARG A 107 12.18 -0.46 -29.36
N ARG A 108 13.48 -0.48 -29.71
CA ARG A 108 14.15 -1.67 -30.27
C ARG A 108 14.02 -2.86 -29.31
N LEU A 109 13.64 -4.03 -29.83
CA LEU A 109 13.41 -5.26 -29.06
C LEU A 109 14.53 -5.58 -28.03
N PRO A 110 15.84 -5.53 -28.35
CA PRO A 110 16.89 -5.75 -27.36
C PRO A 110 16.89 -4.77 -26.18
N ILE A 111 16.51 -3.51 -26.40
CA ILE A 111 16.42 -2.50 -25.33
C ILE A 111 15.17 -2.73 -24.48
N VAL A 112 14.07 -3.17 -25.10
CA VAL A 112 12.85 -3.57 -24.40
C VAL A 112 13.11 -4.82 -23.53
N MET A 113 13.82 -5.83 -24.05
CA MET A 113 14.23 -7.02 -23.30
C MET A 113 15.05 -6.71 -22.05
N CYS A 114 16.05 -5.81 -22.13
CA CYS A 114 16.81 -5.39 -20.94
C CYS A 114 15.92 -4.68 -19.92
N ARG A 115 14.97 -3.85 -20.37
CA ARG A 115 13.98 -3.20 -19.49
C ARG A 115 13.00 -4.19 -18.86
N LEU A 116 12.64 -5.25 -19.58
CA LEU A 116 11.87 -6.40 -19.07
C LEU A 116 12.72 -7.41 -18.27
N LYS A 117 14.01 -7.10 -17.99
CA LYS A 117 14.98 -7.96 -17.28
C LYS A 117 15.19 -9.35 -17.91
N MET A 118 14.93 -9.51 -19.21
CA MET A 118 15.16 -10.77 -19.96
C MET A 118 16.63 -11.01 -20.33
N ALA A 119 17.44 -9.96 -20.33
CA ALA A 119 18.88 -10.01 -20.58
C ALA A 119 19.58 -8.90 -19.79
N GLU A 120 20.76 -9.19 -19.26
CA GLU A 120 21.51 -8.31 -18.34
C GLU A 120 22.27 -7.22 -19.11
N THR A 121 22.57 -7.45 -20.40
CA THR A 121 23.17 -6.42 -21.28
C THR A 121 22.50 -6.35 -22.65
N VAL A 122 22.52 -5.16 -23.28
CA VAL A 122 21.95 -4.97 -24.63
C VAL A 122 22.64 -5.86 -25.68
N LYS A 123 23.94 -6.11 -25.51
CA LYS A 123 24.71 -7.00 -26.40
C LYS A 123 24.21 -8.46 -26.30
N GLU A 124 23.95 -8.94 -25.09
CA GLU A 124 23.35 -10.25 -24.85
C GLU A 124 21.93 -10.32 -25.41
N ALA A 125 21.12 -9.28 -25.17
CA ALA A 125 19.75 -9.18 -25.71
C ALA A 125 19.71 -9.27 -27.24
N VAL A 126 20.63 -8.56 -27.91
CA VAL A 126 20.85 -8.65 -29.37
C VAL A 126 21.14 -10.09 -29.78
N THR A 127 22.08 -10.76 -29.13
CA THR A 127 22.44 -12.16 -29.44
C THR A 127 21.26 -13.13 -29.23
N PHE A 128 20.41 -12.92 -28.22
CA PHE A 128 19.21 -13.75 -28.02
C PHE A 128 18.13 -13.52 -29.08
N VAL A 129 18.00 -12.30 -29.62
CA VAL A 129 17.14 -12.00 -30.79
C VAL A 129 17.72 -12.68 -32.03
N GLU A 130 19.00 -12.46 -32.36
CA GLU A 130 19.68 -13.07 -33.51
C GLU A 130 19.61 -14.61 -33.50
N GLN A 131 19.61 -15.24 -32.32
CA GLN A 131 19.48 -16.69 -32.13
C GLN A 131 18.03 -17.21 -32.10
N GLY A 132 17.03 -16.34 -32.36
CA GLY A 132 15.61 -16.72 -32.42
C GLY A 132 15.07 -17.26 -31.10
N HIS A 133 15.55 -16.75 -29.96
CA HIS A 133 15.10 -17.18 -28.63
C HIS A 133 13.90 -16.38 -28.09
N ILE A 134 13.50 -15.33 -28.80
CA ILE A 134 12.50 -14.34 -28.38
C ILE A 134 11.36 -14.29 -29.39
N ARG A 135 10.12 -14.24 -28.90
CA ARG A 135 8.92 -13.96 -29.69
C ARG A 135 8.20 -12.72 -29.18
N VAL A 136 7.45 -12.09 -30.07
CA VAL A 136 6.55 -10.99 -29.77
C VAL A 136 5.15 -11.44 -30.22
N GLY A 137 4.27 -11.71 -29.27
CA GLY A 137 3.03 -12.44 -29.53
C GLY A 137 3.34 -13.85 -30.06
N PRO A 138 2.71 -14.31 -31.15
CA PRO A 138 2.99 -15.63 -31.72
C PRO A 138 4.28 -15.70 -32.54
N GLN A 139 4.85 -14.57 -32.98
CA GLN A 139 5.95 -14.54 -33.96
C GLN A 139 7.33 -14.50 -33.30
N THR A 140 8.21 -15.45 -33.65
CA THR A 140 9.63 -15.39 -33.29
C THR A 140 10.32 -14.27 -34.06
N VAL A 141 10.99 -13.35 -33.36
CA VAL A 141 11.66 -12.19 -33.97
C VAL A 141 13.17 -12.39 -33.93
N THR A 142 13.80 -12.23 -35.10
CA THR A 142 15.25 -12.38 -35.29
C THR A 142 16.00 -11.10 -35.65
N ASP A 143 15.29 -9.99 -35.90
CA ASP A 143 15.90 -8.68 -36.20
C ASP A 143 16.05 -7.80 -34.95
N PRO A 144 17.28 -7.47 -34.52
CA PRO A 144 17.53 -6.51 -33.45
C PRO A 144 17.03 -5.08 -33.71
N ALA A 145 16.68 -4.69 -34.93
CA ALA A 145 16.11 -3.38 -35.26
C ALA A 145 14.59 -3.28 -35.03
N PHE A 146 13.89 -4.42 -34.87
CA PHE A 146 12.44 -4.51 -34.67
C PHE A 146 11.93 -3.58 -33.55
N LEU A 147 10.90 -2.79 -33.84
CA LEU A 147 10.35 -1.78 -32.92
C LEU A 147 9.08 -2.28 -32.23
N VAL A 148 9.21 -2.66 -30.96
CA VAL A 148 8.08 -3.07 -30.13
C VAL A 148 7.25 -1.84 -29.79
N ASN A 149 6.00 -1.76 -30.26
CA ASN A 149 5.06 -0.70 -29.85
C ASN A 149 4.59 -0.90 -28.39
N ARG A 150 3.71 -0.04 -27.84
CA ARG A 150 3.26 -0.15 -26.44
C ARG A 150 2.49 -1.45 -26.15
N THR A 151 1.57 -1.87 -27.02
CA THR A 151 0.74 -3.06 -26.77
C THR A 151 1.50 -4.36 -27.03
N MET A 152 2.46 -4.36 -27.96
CA MET A 152 3.36 -5.49 -28.22
C MET A 152 4.32 -5.79 -27.04
N GLU A 153 4.51 -4.84 -26.11
CA GLU A 153 5.49 -4.96 -25.03
C GLU A 153 5.15 -6.09 -24.05
N ASP A 154 3.87 -6.24 -23.71
CA ASP A 154 3.39 -7.27 -22.78
C ASP A 154 3.43 -8.68 -23.38
N TYR A 155 3.56 -8.79 -24.72
CA TYR A 155 3.67 -10.05 -25.44
C TYR A 155 5.10 -10.47 -25.79
N VAL A 156 6.13 -9.74 -25.32
CA VAL A 156 7.54 -10.12 -25.50
C VAL A 156 7.89 -11.28 -24.56
N THR A 157 8.20 -12.46 -25.09
CA THR A 157 8.47 -13.65 -24.27
C THR A 157 9.47 -14.62 -24.91
N TRP A 158 9.91 -15.63 -24.15
CA TRP A 158 10.80 -16.67 -24.64
C TRP A 158 10.07 -17.70 -25.50
N VAL A 159 10.64 -18.02 -26.67
CA VAL A 159 10.20 -19.13 -27.54
C VAL A 159 10.22 -20.45 -26.77
N ASP A 160 9.15 -21.25 -26.89
CA ASP A 160 8.93 -22.43 -26.04
C ASP A 160 10.02 -23.50 -26.17
N THR A 161 10.59 -23.66 -27.38
CA THR A 161 11.69 -24.60 -27.64
C THR A 161 13.05 -24.13 -27.10
N SER A 162 13.17 -22.87 -26.63
CA SER A 162 14.45 -22.26 -26.25
C SER A 162 15.18 -23.06 -25.16
N LYS A 163 16.48 -23.26 -25.37
CA LYS A 163 17.38 -23.85 -24.35
C LYS A 163 17.52 -22.92 -23.14
N ILE A 164 17.38 -21.61 -23.33
CA ILE A 164 17.41 -20.62 -22.24
C ILE A 164 16.13 -20.72 -21.40
N LYS A 165 14.95 -20.77 -22.03
CA LYS A 165 13.67 -20.97 -21.32
C LYS A 165 13.71 -22.24 -20.45
N ARG A 166 14.15 -23.36 -21.02
CA ARG A 166 14.31 -24.64 -20.29
C ARG A 166 15.36 -24.57 -19.16
N LYS A 167 16.41 -23.74 -19.29
CA LYS A 167 17.40 -23.51 -18.22
C LYS A 167 16.86 -22.60 -17.11
N ILE A 168 16.06 -21.59 -17.45
CA ILE A 168 15.37 -20.72 -16.49
C ILE A 168 14.34 -21.52 -15.69
N MET A 169 13.47 -22.30 -16.36
CA MET A 169 12.48 -23.14 -15.67
C MET A 169 13.15 -24.13 -14.71
N LYS A 170 14.19 -24.85 -15.15
CA LYS A 170 15.00 -25.73 -14.26
C LYS A 170 15.76 -25.01 -13.14
N TYR A 171 15.91 -23.69 -13.20
CA TYR A 171 16.45 -22.88 -12.10
C TYR A 171 15.34 -22.44 -11.14
N ASN A 172 14.17 -22.06 -11.67
CA ASN A 172 12.99 -21.71 -10.87
C ASN A 172 12.46 -22.92 -10.09
N ASP A 173 12.42 -24.12 -10.68
CA ASP A 173 12.08 -25.36 -9.96
C ASP A 173 13.07 -25.63 -8.81
N LYS A 174 14.35 -25.29 -9.00
CA LYS A 174 15.37 -25.37 -7.95
C LYS A 174 15.29 -24.24 -6.91
N SER A 175 14.66 -23.11 -7.19
CA SER A 175 14.28 -22.13 -6.14
C SER A 175 13.00 -22.53 -5.40
N THR A 176 12.07 -23.27 -6.04
CA THR A 176 10.94 -23.87 -5.29
C THR A 176 11.36 -25.01 -4.37
N ALA A 177 12.53 -25.63 -4.58
CA ALA A 177 13.08 -26.68 -3.72
C ALA A 177 13.52 -26.21 -2.31
N GLY A 178 13.24 -24.95 -1.94
CA GLY A 178 13.30 -24.46 -0.55
C GLY A 178 11.95 -24.46 0.17
N ILE A 179 10.86 -24.89 -0.48
CA ILE A 179 9.48 -24.87 0.06
C ILE A 179 8.93 -26.29 0.23
N GLU A 180 9.70 -27.22 0.80
CA GLU A 180 9.14 -28.43 1.38
C GLU A 180 8.74 -28.19 2.84
N ARG A 181 7.44 -28.00 3.06
CA ARG A 181 6.76 -28.25 4.34
C ARG A 181 5.40 -28.86 4.06
N SER A 182 5.32 -30.19 4.18
CA SER A 182 4.14 -31.06 3.99
C SER A 182 2.97 -30.83 4.97
N HIS A 183 2.96 -29.68 5.66
CA HIS A 183 2.18 -29.41 6.86
C HIS A 183 1.51 -28.01 6.84
N ARG A 184 1.28 -27.46 5.63
CA ARG A 184 0.64 -26.14 5.44
C ARG A 184 -0.75 -26.24 4.79
N ALA A 185 -1.67 -25.43 5.30
CA ALA A 185 -2.91 -25.05 4.61
C ALA A 185 -2.93 -23.58 4.19
N ILE A 186 -3.59 -23.29 3.07
CA ILE A 186 -3.93 -21.93 2.63
C ILE A 186 -5.42 -21.66 2.87
N LEU A 187 -5.76 -20.48 3.39
CA LEU A 187 -7.11 -20.16 3.87
C LEU A 187 -7.68 -18.86 3.27
N PHE A 188 -8.95 -18.87 2.86
CA PHE A 188 -9.63 -17.72 2.24
C PHE A 188 -10.90 -17.27 3.00
N PRO A 189 -11.09 -15.98 3.30
CA PRO A 189 -12.13 -15.52 4.22
C PRO A 189 -13.53 -15.45 3.59
N GLY A 190 -14.54 -15.60 4.44
CA GLY A 190 -15.94 -15.32 4.11
C GLY A 190 -16.30 -13.83 4.22
N GLN A 191 -17.60 -13.55 4.10
CA GLN A 191 -18.19 -12.21 4.23
C GLN A 191 -17.99 -11.63 5.66
N GLY A 192 -17.89 -10.30 5.76
CA GLY A 192 -17.51 -9.57 6.97
C GLY A 192 -16.03 -9.19 7.03
N SER A 193 -15.27 -9.51 5.98
CA SER A 193 -13.85 -9.20 5.79
C SER A 193 -13.59 -7.91 4.99
N GLN A 194 -14.59 -7.46 4.21
CA GLN A 194 -14.49 -6.39 3.21
C GLN A 194 -14.46 -4.97 3.77
N TYR A 195 -13.59 -4.12 3.21
CA TYR A 195 -13.48 -2.69 3.52
C TYR A 195 -13.14 -1.88 2.27
N VAL A 196 -13.58 -0.62 2.21
CA VAL A 196 -13.28 0.26 1.05
C VAL A 196 -11.78 0.59 1.03
N GLY A 197 -11.18 0.50 -0.15
CA GLY A 197 -9.74 0.69 -0.38
C GLY A 197 -8.92 -0.60 -0.42
N MET A 198 -9.52 -1.76 -0.07
CA MET A 198 -8.80 -3.04 -0.03
C MET A 198 -8.20 -3.42 -1.40
N GLY A 199 -6.92 -3.78 -1.42
CA GLY A 199 -6.19 -4.17 -2.64
C GLY A 199 -5.88 -3.03 -3.63
N LYS A 200 -6.22 -1.77 -3.31
CA LYS A 200 -5.88 -0.59 -4.14
C LYS A 200 -4.37 -0.36 -4.20
N ASP A 201 -3.67 -0.69 -3.12
CA ASP A 201 -2.21 -0.79 -3.04
C ASP A 201 -1.67 -1.82 -4.05
N LEU A 202 -2.19 -3.05 -4.00
CA LEU A 202 -1.78 -4.15 -4.87
C LEU A 202 -2.00 -3.81 -6.35
N TYR A 203 -3.15 -3.23 -6.68
CA TYR A 203 -3.52 -2.81 -8.04
C TYR A 203 -2.51 -1.84 -8.66
N ASN A 204 -2.07 -0.85 -7.88
CA ASN A 204 -1.14 0.18 -8.34
C ASN A 204 0.32 -0.32 -8.39
N LEU A 205 0.71 -1.20 -7.47
CA LEU A 205 2.08 -1.71 -7.34
C LEU A 205 2.40 -2.85 -8.31
N TYR A 206 1.42 -3.70 -8.62
CA TYR A 206 1.63 -4.95 -9.33
C TYR A 206 0.80 -5.02 -10.63
N PRO A 207 1.17 -4.22 -11.66
CA PRO A 207 0.42 -4.11 -12.90
C PRO A 207 0.36 -5.40 -13.73
N ARG A 208 1.26 -6.37 -13.47
CA ARG A 208 1.35 -7.65 -14.18
C ARG A 208 0.58 -8.79 -13.53
N SER A 209 -0.02 -8.57 -12.36
CA SER A 209 -0.61 -9.63 -11.55
C SER A 209 -1.89 -9.18 -10.83
N ALA A 210 -1.79 -8.38 -9.76
CA ALA A 210 -2.98 -7.88 -9.06
C ALA A 210 -3.90 -7.05 -9.97
N LYS A 211 -3.32 -6.15 -10.79
CA LYS A 211 -4.09 -5.32 -11.72
C LYS A 211 -4.90 -6.16 -12.70
N LEU A 212 -4.30 -7.20 -13.29
CA LEU A 212 -4.99 -8.09 -14.23
C LEU A 212 -6.15 -8.84 -13.56
N VAL A 213 -5.97 -9.32 -12.33
CA VAL A 213 -7.03 -9.97 -11.54
C VAL A 213 -8.20 -9.02 -11.25
N PHE A 214 -7.91 -7.77 -10.87
CA PHE A 214 -8.95 -6.76 -10.64
C PHE A 214 -9.64 -6.30 -11.92
N ASP A 215 -8.91 -6.20 -13.05
CA ASP A 215 -9.49 -5.80 -14.33
C ASP A 215 -10.33 -6.93 -14.95
N GLU A 216 -9.88 -8.18 -14.90
CA GLU A 216 -10.65 -9.37 -15.30
C GLU A 216 -11.97 -9.44 -14.52
N ALA A 217 -11.92 -9.28 -13.20
CA ALA A 217 -13.11 -9.31 -12.34
C ALA A 217 -14.05 -8.11 -12.55
N ASP A 218 -13.52 -6.93 -12.92
CA ASP A 218 -14.33 -5.76 -13.26
C ASP A 218 -15.05 -5.99 -14.60
N GLU A 219 -14.33 -6.47 -15.62
CA GLU A 219 -14.90 -6.81 -16.94
C GLU A 219 -15.93 -7.96 -16.85
N ALA A 220 -15.67 -8.98 -16.04
CA ALA A 220 -16.55 -10.12 -15.83
C ALA A 220 -17.97 -9.71 -15.36
N LEU A 221 -18.09 -8.59 -14.63
CA LEU A 221 -19.36 -8.01 -14.16
C LEU A 221 -19.84 -6.77 -14.94
N GLY A 222 -19.21 -6.43 -16.07
CA GLY A 222 -19.61 -5.29 -16.90
C GLY A 222 -19.06 -3.92 -16.47
N ASN A 223 -18.03 -3.90 -15.62
CA ASN A 223 -17.37 -2.76 -14.97
C ASN A 223 -18.14 -2.14 -13.79
N GLY A 224 -17.40 -1.73 -12.75
CA GLY A 224 -17.90 -1.00 -11.59
C GLY A 224 -17.53 -1.64 -10.24
N LEU A 225 -17.19 -2.93 -10.23
CA LEU A 225 -16.69 -3.65 -9.05
C LEU A 225 -15.40 -3.01 -8.52
N ARG A 226 -14.41 -2.79 -9.39
CA ARG A 226 -13.11 -2.17 -9.02
C ARG A 226 -13.30 -0.79 -8.39
N ALA A 227 -14.19 0.02 -8.95
CA ALA A 227 -14.52 1.34 -8.40
C ALA A 227 -15.23 1.23 -7.03
N LEU A 228 -16.16 0.29 -6.87
CA LEU A 228 -16.86 0.04 -5.61
C LEU A 228 -15.91 -0.45 -4.50
N ILE A 229 -14.91 -1.27 -4.85
CA ILE A 229 -13.87 -1.74 -3.92
C ILE A 229 -12.96 -0.58 -3.49
N PHE A 230 -12.43 0.20 -4.44
CA PHE A 230 -11.38 1.18 -4.15
C PHE A 230 -11.88 2.54 -3.63
N GLU A 231 -13.09 2.96 -4.02
CA GLU A 231 -13.61 4.32 -3.83
C GLU A 231 -15.12 4.37 -3.50
N GLY A 232 -15.74 3.20 -3.34
CA GLY A 232 -17.18 3.07 -3.11
C GLY A 232 -17.67 3.49 -1.72
N GLN A 233 -18.99 3.50 -1.56
CA GLN A 233 -19.61 3.67 -0.25
C GLN A 233 -19.53 2.35 0.53
N GLN A 234 -19.00 2.39 1.75
CA GLN A 234 -18.77 1.22 2.58
C GLN A 234 -20.02 0.36 2.81
N ASP A 235 -21.20 0.97 2.90
CA ASP A 235 -22.45 0.24 3.12
C ASP A 235 -22.99 -0.40 1.82
N LYS A 236 -22.67 0.15 0.64
CA LYS A 236 -22.89 -0.54 -0.65
C LYS A 236 -21.96 -1.74 -0.81
N LEU A 237 -20.68 -1.59 -0.45
CA LEU A 237 -19.70 -2.69 -0.45
C LEU A 237 -20.04 -3.78 0.59
N LYS A 238 -20.84 -3.48 1.61
CA LYS A 238 -21.35 -4.47 2.57
C LYS A 238 -22.50 -5.32 2.05
N LEU A 239 -23.26 -4.84 1.05
CA LEU A 239 -24.35 -5.62 0.46
C LEU A 239 -23.79 -6.92 -0.13
N THR A 240 -24.51 -8.01 0.07
CA THR A 240 -24.01 -9.38 -0.11
C THR A 240 -23.57 -9.65 -1.56
N GLU A 241 -24.30 -9.14 -2.54
CA GLU A 241 -23.98 -9.19 -3.96
C GLU A 241 -22.72 -8.40 -4.36
N ASN A 242 -22.29 -7.43 -3.53
CA ASN A 242 -21.07 -6.65 -3.75
C ASN A 242 -19.89 -7.22 -2.96
N ALA A 243 -20.13 -7.61 -1.71
CA ALA A 243 -19.12 -8.16 -0.80
C ALA A 243 -18.51 -9.46 -1.36
N GLN A 244 -19.36 -10.37 -1.86
CA GLN A 244 -18.91 -11.69 -2.33
C GLN A 244 -17.86 -11.63 -3.44
N PRO A 245 -18.11 -11.02 -4.63
CA PRO A 245 -17.09 -10.92 -5.67
C PRO A 245 -15.89 -10.08 -5.21
N ALA A 246 -16.10 -9.02 -4.42
CA ALA A 246 -15.03 -8.13 -3.96
C ALA A 246 -13.97 -8.82 -3.09
N ILE A 247 -14.39 -9.70 -2.17
CA ILE A 247 -13.49 -10.47 -1.29
C ILE A 247 -12.70 -11.49 -2.11
N LEU A 248 -13.39 -12.21 -3.03
CA LEU A 248 -12.77 -13.20 -3.90
C LEU A 248 -11.68 -12.57 -4.77
N THR A 249 -12.01 -11.50 -5.52
CA THR A 249 -11.06 -10.76 -6.36
C THR A 249 -9.84 -10.28 -5.56
N THR A 250 -10.06 -9.67 -4.40
CA THR A 250 -8.98 -9.14 -3.55
C THR A 250 -8.05 -10.25 -3.05
N SER A 251 -8.61 -11.41 -2.69
CA SER A 251 -7.84 -12.55 -2.17
C SER A 251 -7.04 -13.26 -3.27
N ILE A 252 -7.62 -13.42 -4.46
CA ILE A 252 -6.92 -13.94 -5.65
C ILE A 252 -5.84 -12.96 -6.12
N ALA A 253 -6.05 -11.64 -6.02
CA ALA A 253 -5.03 -10.64 -6.37
C ALA A 253 -3.78 -10.78 -5.49
N MET A 254 -3.95 -11.00 -4.18
CA MET A 254 -2.85 -11.24 -3.25
C MET A 254 -2.06 -12.52 -3.59
N LEU A 255 -2.76 -13.62 -3.89
CA LEU A 255 -2.12 -14.87 -4.31
C LEU A 255 -1.37 -14.70 -5.65
N ARG A 256 -2.00 -14.08 -6.66
CA ARG A 256 -1.43 -13.92 -8.00
C ARG A 256 -0.15 -13.06 -7.99
N VAL A 257 -0.04 -12.10 -7.08
CA VAL A 257 1.22 -11.35 -6.86
C VAL A 257 2.33 -12.27 -6.34
N LEU A 258 2.07 -13.11 -5.35
CA LEU A 258 3.06 -14.10 -4.89
C LEU A 258 3.46 -15.07 -6.00
N GLU A 259 2.51 -15.57 -6.79
CA GLU A 259 2.80 -16.46 -7.92
C GLU A 259 3.67 -15.77 -8.98
N THR A 260 3.29 -14.57 -9.41
CA THR A 260 3.87 -13.90 -10.59
C THR A 260 5.17 -13.16 -10.29
N GLU A 261 5.24 -12.47 -9.15
CA GLU A 261 6.36 -11.58 -8.82
C GLU A 261 7.43 -12.28 -7.95
N PHE A 262 7.02 -13.30 -7.19
CA PHE A 262 7.88 -13.98 -6.21
C PHE A 262 8.04 -15.49 -6.44
N GLY A 263 7.38 -16.06 -7.46
CA GLY A 263 7.54 -17.46 -7.85
C GLY A 263 6.92 -18.48 -6.89
N PHE A 264 5.92 -18.06 -6.12
CA PHE A 264 5.11 -18.96 -5.30
C PHE A 264 4.34 -19.94 -6.19
N ASP A 265 4.21 -21.19 -5.76
CA ASP A 265 3.45 -22.21 -6.47
C ASP A 265 2.55 -22.92 -5.47
N ILE A 266 1.25 -22.66 -5.56
CA ILE A 266 0.25 -23.23 -4.64
C ILE A 266 0.31 -24.76 -4.58
N SER A 267 0.60 -25.44 -5.70
CA SER A 267 0.72 -26.91 -5.73
C SER A 267 1.97 -27.48 -5.08
N LYS A 268 2.94 -26.63 -4.74
CA LYS A 268 4.16 -26.99 -3.98
C LYS A 268 4.14 -26.43 -2.55
N ALA A 269 3.44 -25.33 -2.32
CA ALA A 269 3.54 -24.54 -1.09
C ALA A 269 2.57 -24.96 0.03
N CYS A 270 1.56 -25.78 -0.26
CA CYS A 270 0.59 -26.31 0.71
C CYS A 270 -0.03 -27.64 0.24
N ASN A 271 -0.49 -28.44 1.19
CA ASN A 271 -1.20 -29.70 0.92
C ASN A 271 -2.72 -29.52 0.88
N HIS A 272 -3.23 -28.50 1.57
CA HIS A 272 -4.66 -28.24 1.72
C HIS A 272 -4.99 -26.78 1.39
N ALA A 273 -6.16 -26.55 0.81
CA ALA A 273 -6.79 -25.24 0.68
C ALA A 273 -8.19 -25.26 1.32
N LEU A 274 -8.55 -24.18 2.01
CA LEU A 274 -9.86 -24.03 2.65
C LEU A 274 -10.35 -22.61 2.49
N GLY A 275 -11.66 -22.39 2.63
CA GLY A 275 -12.18 -21.05 2.84
C GLY A 275 -13.58 -21.08 3.42
N HIS A 276 -13.97 -19.99 4.08
CA HIS A 276 -15.19 -19.93 4.89
C HIS A 276 -16.38 -19.44 4.05
N SER A 277 -17.40 -20.28 3.85
CA SER A 277 -18.56 -20.03 2.98
C SER A 277 -18.13 -19.61 1.56
N LEU A 278 -18.26 -18.32 1.22
CA LEU A 278 -17.68 -17.68 0.04
C LEU A 278 -16.20 -18.05 -0.22
N GLY A 279 -15.41 -18.22 0.84
CA GLY A 279 -14.00 -18.56 0.74
C GLY A 279 -13.75 -19.88 0.01
N GLU A 280 -14.71 -20.81 -0.01
CA GLU A 280 -14.58 -22.10 -0.73
C GLU A 280 -14.49 -21.89 -2.24
N TYR A 281 -15.29 -20.97 -2.81
CA TYR A 281 -15.16 -20.55 -4.22
C TYR A 281 -13.79 -19.90 -4.48
N THR A 282 -13.28 -19.14 -3.51
CA THR A 282 -11.94 -18.52 -3.61
C THR A 282 -10.84 -19.58 -3.56
N ALA A 283 -10.98 -20.62 -2.73
CA ALA A 283 -10.09 -21.77 -2.71
C ALA A 283 -10.08 -22.51 -4.05
N LEU A 284 -11.25 -22.80 -4.63
CA LEU A 284 -11.37 -23.45 -5.94
C LEU A 284 -10.71 -22.67 -7.08
N VAL A 285 -10.81 -21.33 -7.10
CA VAL A 285 -10.10 -20.49 -8.08
C VAL A 285 -8.58 -20.52 -7.83
N ALA A 286 -8.15 -20.44 -6.56
CA ALA A 286 -6.74 -20.51 -6.20
C ALA A 286 -6.11 -21.86 -6.61
N THR A 287 -6.81 -22.96 -6.40
CA THR A 287 -6.40 -24.33 -6.79
C THR A 287 -6.73 -24.69 -8.24
N LYS A 288 -7.03 -23.70 -9.10
CA LYS A 288 -7.21 -23.84 -10.56
C LYS A 288 -8.37 -24.78 -10.96
N ALA A 289 -9.33 -25.00 -10.06
CA ALA A 289 -10.53 -25.80 -10.28
C ALA A 289 -11.65 -25.02 -11.00
N MET A 290 -11.67 -23.69 -10.87
CA MET A 290 -12.64 -22.79 -11.50
C MET A 290 -11.92 -21.54 -12.04
N SER A 291 -12.43 -20.94 -13.12
CA SER A 291 -11.88 -19.67 -13.63
C SER A 291 -12.23 -18.49 -12.71
N LEU A 292 -11.42 -17.43 -12.72
CA LEU A 292 -11.70 -16.22 -11.93
C LEU A 292 -12.95 -15.51 -12.47
N THR A 293 -13.03 -15.29 -13.79
CA THR A 293 -14.18 -14.73 -14.49
C THR A 293 -15.50 -15.41 -14.11
N ASP A 294 -15.56 -16.74 -14.13
CA ASP A 294 -16.80 -17.48 -13.86
C ASP A 294 -17.12 -17.49 -12.37
N ALA A 295 -16.12 -17.64 -11.50
CA ALA A 295 -16.30 -17.56 -10.06
C ALA A 295 -16.82 -16.18 -9.62
N VAL A 296 -16.30 -15.08 -10.19
CA VAL A 296 -16.74 -13.71 -9.90
C VAL A 296 -18.22 -13.51 -10.29
N ARG A 297 -18.63 -14.01 -11.46
CA ARG A 297 -20.04 -14.01 -11.89
C ARG A 297 -20.93 -14.89 -11.00
N LEU A 298 -20.44 -16.07 -10.64
CA LEU A 298 -21.18 -17.03 -9.82
C LEU A 298 -21.39 -16.52 -8.39
N VAL A 299 -20.37 -16.00 -7.71
CA VAL A 299 -20.53 -15.46 -6.35
C VAL A 299 -21.28 -14.12 -6.33
N ARG A 300 -21.27 -13.37 -7.44
CA ARG A 300 -22.17 -12.23 -7.65
C ARG A 300 -23.63 -12.71 -7.67
N LEU A 301 -23.95 -13.68 -8.53
CA LEU A 301 -25.30 -14.25 -8.63
C LEU A 301 -25.76 -14.89 -7.32
N ARG A 302 -24.87 -15.62 -6.62
CA ARG A 302 -25.10 -16.16 -5.26
C ARG A 302 -25.57 -15.08 -4.29
N GLY A 303 -24.86 -13.96 -4.23
CA GLY A 303 -25.20 -12.85 -3.33
C GLY A 303 -26.51 -12.15 -3.69
N GLU A 304 -26.82 -12.00 -4.99
CA GLU A 304 -28.13 -11.49 -5.43
C GLU A 304 -29.28 -12.45 -5.11
N ALA A 305 -29.08 -13.75 -5.34
CA ALA A 305 -30.10 -14.78 -5.10
C ALA A 305 -30.39 -14.96 -3.61
N MET A 306 -29.37 -15.04 -2.75
CA MET A 306 -29.51 -15.08 -1.29
C MET A 306 -30.27 -13.86 -0.73
N THR A 307 -30.05 -12.68 -1.33
CA THR A 307 -30.75 -11.45 -0.93
C THR A 307 -32.20 -11.42 -1.46
N ARG A 308 -32.47 -12.08 -2.60
CA ARG A 308 -33.80 -12.18 -3.22
C ARG A 308 -34.75 -13.13 -2.47
N ALA A 309 -34.25 -14.28 -2.02
CA ALA A 309 -35.02 -15.34 -1.34
C ALA A 309 -35.72 -14.92 -0.02
N VAL A 310 -35.35 -13.75 0.52
CA VAL A 310 -35.97 -13.14 1.71
C VAL A 310 -36.44 -11.70 1.48
N ALA A 311 -36.56 -11.26 0.22
CA ALA A 311 -37.03 -9.91 -0.13
C ALA A 311 -38.51 -9.68 0.24
N ASP A 312 -39.29 -10.75 0.38
CA ASP A 312 -40.66 -10.81 0.92
C ASP A 312 -40.70 -10.87 2.47
N LYS A 313 -39.63 -11.37 3.10
CA LYS A 313 -39.49 -11.64 4.54
C LYS A 313 -38.68 -10.54 5.27
N GLN A 314 -38.62 -9.33 4.72
CA GLN A 314 -37.85 -8.20 5.27
C GLN A 314 -38.21 -7.91 6.73
N GLY A 315 -37.19 -7.82 7.59
CA GLY A 315 -37.35 -7.59 9.03
C GLY A 315 -37.80 -8.80 9.86
N LYS A 316 -38.13 -9.94 9.23
CA LYS A 316 -38.58 -11.18 9.89
C LYS A 316 -37.54 -12.30 9.89
N THR A 317 -36.29 -12.01 9.55
CA THR A 317 -35.20 -12.99 9.51
C THR A 317 -33.97 -12.47 10.24
N ALA A 318 -33.18 -13.39 10.81
CA ALA A 318 -32.05 -13.08 11.67
C ALA A 318 -30.89 -14.09 11.53
N MET A 319 -29.72 -13.68 11.99
CA MET A 319 -28.60 -14.56 12.33
C MET A 319 -28.02 -14.13 13.67
N SER A 320 -27.72 -15.07 14.56
CA SER A 320 -27.13 -14.76 15.88
C SER A 320 -25.98 -15.70 16.24
N ALA A 321 -24.88 -15.13 16.74
CA ALA A 321 -23.67 -15.84 17.11
C ALA A 321 -23.68 -16.24 18.60
N LEU A 322 -23.90 -17.52 18.83
CA LEU A 322 -23.89 -18.14 20.15
C LEU A 322 -22.45 -18.35 20.63
N VAL A 323 -22.16 -17.88 21.85
CA VAL A 323 -20.93 -18.26 22.56
C VAL A 323 -21.20 -19.56 23.31
N VAL A 324 -20.76 -20.68 22.73
CA VAL A 324 -20.98 -22.03 23.27
C VAL A 324 -20.14 -22.21 24.54
N ARG A 325 -20.68 -22.92 25.54
CA ARG A 325 -19.92 -23.28 26.75
C ARG A 325 -18.93 -24.41 26.44
N LYS A 326 -17.84 -24.45 27.21
CA LYS A 326 -16.82 -25.51 27.11
C LYS A 326 -17.49 -26.88 27.17
N ASP A 327 -17.11 -27.76 26.24
CA ASP A 327 -17.59 -29.14 26.13
C ASP A 327 -19.12 -29.29 25.87
N LYS A 328 -19.80 -28.25 25.36
CA LYS A 328 -21.26 -28.25 25.09
C LYS A 328 -21.68 -28.14 23.63
N LEU A 329 -20.77 -28.28 22.67
CA LEU A 329 -21.10 -28.26 21.23
C LEU A 329 -22.09 -29.38 20.85
N GLY A 330 -21.77 -30.65 21.12
CA GLY A 330 -22.65 -31.77 20.76
C GLY A 330 -23.96 -31.87 21.56
N ASP A 331 -24.09 -31.16 22.68
CA ASP A 331 -25.36 -30.99 23.40
C ASP A 331 -26.22 -29.88 22.76
N LEU A 332 -25.57 -28.80 22.28
CA LEU A 332 -26.22 -27.72 21.54
C LEU A 332 -26.76 -28.23 20.19
N GLU A 333 -26.00 -29.05 19.46
CA GLU A 333 -26.43 -29.62 18.18
C GLU A 333 -27.69 -30.50 18.34
N LYS A 334 -27.72 -31.40 19.34
CA LYS A 334 -28.91 -32.20 19.64
C LYS A 334 -30.11 -31.33 20.04
N ALA A 335 -29.86 -30.30 20.86
CA ALA A 335 -30.90 -29.38 21.28
C ALA A 335 -31.44 -28.52 20.11
N MET A 336 -30.65 -28.25 19.07
CA MET A 336 -31.13 -27.55 17.88
C MET A 336 -32.16 -28.37 17.10
N GLU A 337 -31.97 -29.69 16.96
CA GLU A 337 -32.98 -30.57 16.35
C GLU A 337 -34.27 -30.63 17.20
N GLU A 338 -34.14 -30.74 18.53
CA GLU A 338 -35.29 -30.64 19.44
C GLU A 338 -36.04 -29.30 19.30
N ILE A 339 -35.31 -28.18 19.24
CA ILE A 339 -35.90 -26.84 19.12
C ILE A 339 -36.62 -26.71 17.77
N LYS A 340 -35.96 -27.10 16.67
CA LYS A 340 -36.50 -27.05 15.31
C LYS A 340 -37.81 -27.84 15.18
N ALA A 341 -37.87 -29.03 15.78
CA ALA A 341 -39.09 -29.86 15.81
C ALA A 341 -40.23 -29.29 16.68
N ASN A 342 -39.96 -28.31 17.55
CA ASN A 342 -40.93 -27.69 18.47
C ASN A 342 -41.13 -26.18 18.22
N LEU A 343 -40.73 -25.65 17.06
CA LEU A 343 -41.02 -24.27 16.67
C LEU A 343 -42.51 -24.10 16.27
N PRO A 344 -43.09 -22.90 16.43
CA PRO A 344 -44.41 -22.58 15.90
C PRO A 344 -44.50 -22.78 14.37
N PRO A 345 -45.65 -23.20 13.81
CA PRO A 345 -45.81 -23.37 12.36
C PRO A 345 -45.47 -22.08 11.58
N GLY A 346 -44.47 -22.16 10.70
CA GLY A 346 -43.97 -21.03 9.90
C GLY A 346 -42.71 -20.36 10.44
N GLU A 347 -42.31 -20.66 11.68
CA GLU A 347 -41.01 -20.24 12.24
C GLU A 347 -39.91 -21.26 11.91
N LEU A 348 -38.68 -20.79 11.74
CA LEU A 348 -37.55 -21.62 11.34
C LEU A 348 -36.26 -21.23 12.05
N VAL A 349 -35.45 -22.24 12.41
CA VAL A 349 -34.06 -22.05 12.84
C VAL A 349 -33.18 -23.21 12.35
N ALA A 350 -31.95 -22.90 11.98
CA ALA A 350 -30.90 -23.86 11.62
C ALA A 350 -29.54 -23.43 12.17
N VAL A 351 -28.56 -24.34 12.13
CA VAL A 351 -27.16 -24.03 12.42
C VAL A 351 -26.47 -23.55 11.14
N ALA A 352 -26.09 -22.28 11.09
CA ALA A 352 -25.48 -21.66 9.93
C ALA A 352 -23.99 -21.96 9.81
N ASN A 353 -23.25 -21.85 10.93
CA ASN A 353 -21.81 -22.05 10.96
C ASN A 353 -21.36 -22.64 12.30
N ILE A 354 -20.55 -23.71 12.29
CA ILE A 354 -19.81 -24.18 13.45
C ILE A 354 -18.38 -23.63 13.32
N ASN A 355 -18.14 -22.44 13.87
CA ASN A 355 -16.88 -21.68 13.66
C ASN A 355 -15.74 -22.09 14.59
N SER A 356 -16.04 -22.63 15.77
CA SER A 356 -15.08 -23.15 16.76
C SER A 356 -15.83 -23.91 17.85
N SER A 357 -15.12 -24.68 18.66
CA SER A 357 -15.67 -25.35 19.85
C SER A 357 -16.39 -24.40 20.84
N PHE A 358 -16.13 -23.08 20.72
CA PHE A 358 -16.70 -22.00 21.53
C PHE A 358 -17.60 -21.01 20.75
N GLN A 359 -17.91 -21.26 19.48
CA GLN A 359 -18.78 -20.38 18.68
C GLN A 359 -19.54 -21.14 17.60
N VAL A 360 -20.87 -21.04 17.67
CA VAL A 360 -21.82 -21.48 16.65
C VAL A 360 -22.65 -20.27 16.23
N VAL A 361 -23.00 -20.18 14.95
CA VAL A 361 -23.95 -19.20 14.41
C VAL A 361 -25.23 -19.94 14.04
N ILE A 362 -26.37 -19.41 14.44
CA ILE A 362 -27.69 -19.88 14.01
C ILE A 362 -28.37 -18.85 13.10
N SER A 363 -29.25 -19.30 12.21
CA SER A 363 -30.00 -18.45 11.27
C SER A 363 -31.41 -18.97 11.06
N GLY A 364 -32.30 -18.08 10.58
CA GLY A 364 -33.70 -18.44 10.31
C GLY A 364 -34.63 -17.23 10.37
N THR A 365 -35.87 -17.46 10.80
CA THR A 365 -36.80 -16.38 11.16
C THR A 365 -36.38 -15.71 12.47
N THR A 366 -36.77 -14.44 12.68
CA THR A 366 -36.37 -13.71 13.90
C THR A 366 -36.85 -14.41 15.16
N GLN A 367 -38.13 -14.78 15.23
CA GLN A 367 -38.70 -15.44 16.41
C GLN A 367 -38.16 -16.87 16.60
N GLY A 368 -37.88 -17.61 15.52
CA GLY A 368 -37.16 -18.90 15.58
C GLY A 368 -35.75 -18.78 16.18
N VAL A 369 -34.97 -17.79 15.71
CA VAL A 369 -33.61 -17.50 16.21
C VAL A 369 -33.63 -17.01 17.67
N ASP A 370 -34.59 -16.16 18.05
CA ASP A 370 -34.75 -15.66 19.42
C ASP A 370 -35.15 -16.78 20.39
N GLN A 371 -36.13 -17.61 20.02
CA GLN A 371 -36.58 -18.76 20.80
C GLN A 371 -35.44 -19.78 20.99
N ALA A 372 -34.69 -20.10 19.93
CA ALA A 372 -33.53 -20.98 20.03
C ALA A 372 -32.43 -20.38 20.91
N SER A 373 -32.08 -19.11 20.69
CA SER A 373 -31.09 -18.38 21.50
C SER A 373 -31.45 -18.39 22.97
N ARG A 374 -32.73 -18.22 23.31
CA ARG A 374 -33.25 -18.27 24.68
C ARG A 374 -33.11 -19.67 25.28
N ILE A 375 -33.67 -20.69 24.62
CA ILE A 375 -33.67 -22.07 25.13
C ILE A 375 -32.24 -22.59 25.35
N LEU A 376 -31.32 -22.30 24.44
CA LEU A 376 -29.91 -22.73 24.55
C LEU A 376 -29.16 -22.01 25.69
N GLN A 377 -29.56 -20.78 26.06
CA GLN A 377 -29.02 -20.07 27.22
C GLN A 377 -29.63 -20.59 28.53
N GLU A 378 -30.95 -20.84 28.57
CA GLU A 378 -31.66 -21.43 29.72
C GLU A 378 -31.13 -22.84 30.05
N ARG A 379 -30.96 -23.70 29.03
CA ARG A 379 -30.30 -25.02 29.13
C ARG A 379 -28.79 -24.95 29.42
N ARG A 380 -28.20 -23.74 29.50
CA ARG A 380 -26.77 -23.47 29.73
C ARG A 380 -25.81 -24.05 28.68
N PHE A 381 -26.26 -24.36 27.47
CA PHE A 381 -25.37 -24.78 26.37
C PHE A 381 -24.68 -23.56 25.73
N ALA A 382 -25.37 -22.42 25.67
CA ALA A 382 -24.80 -21.11 25.37
C ALA A 382 -24.50 -20.30 26.64
N ALA A 383 -23.59 -19.33 26.52
CA ALA A 383 -23.28 -18.32 27.52
C ALA A 383 -23.79 -16.92 27.15
N ARG A 384 -23.98 -16.65 25.84
CA ARG A 384 -24.73 -15.51 25.29
C ARG A 384 -25.15 -15.82 23.84
N ALA A 385 -26.13 -15.09 23.31
CA ALA A 385 -26.30 -14.82 21.89
C ALA A 385 -25.74 -13.42 21.52
N VAL A 386 -25.47 -13.16 20.24
CA VAL A 386 -25.04 -11.85 19.70
C VAL A 386 -25.49 -11.72 18.25
N ASP A 387 -26.41 -10.81 17.99
CA ASP A 387 -27.03 -10.70 16.67
C ASP A 387 -26.06 -10.11 15.63
N LEU A 388 -26.12 -10.66 14.43
CA LEU A 388 -25.21 -10.32 13.34
C LEU A 388 -25.90 -9.35 12.38
N PRO A 389 -25.31 -8.17 12.08
CA PRO A 389 -25.88 -7.22 11.14
C PRO A 389 -25.66 -7.66 9.69
N VAL A 390 -26.47 -8.61 9.23
CA VAL A 390 -26.45 -9.21 7.90
C VAL A 390 -27.74 -8.91 7.12
N SER A 391 -27.73 -9.12 5.79
CA SER A 391 -28.88 -8.84 4.92
C SER A 391 -29.88 -10.00 4.78
N ALA A 392 -29.52 -11.22 5.17
CA ALA A 392 -30.31 -12.43 4.99
C ALA A 392 -29.86 -13.55 5.98
N PRO A 393 -30.72 -14.54 6.27
CA PRO A 393 -30.38 -15.70 7.10
C PRO A 393 -29.62 -16.75 6.28
N PHE A 394 -28.31 -16.54 6.08
CA PHE A 394 -27.49 -17.46 5.29
C PHE A 394 -27.43 -18.87 5.92
N HIS A 395 -27.16 -19.89 5.11
CA HIS A 395 -26.96 -21.28 5.57
C HIS A 395 -28.17 -21.82 6.37
N CYS A 396 -29.36 -21.68 5.79
CA CYS A 396 -30.59 -22.34 6.25
C CYS A 396 -31.57 -22.54 5.08
N GLU A 397 -32.64 -23.30 5.31
CA GLU A 397 -33.67 -23.66 4.32
C GLU A 397 -34.36 -22.43 3.66
N LEU A 398 -34.36 -21.26 4.31
CA LEU A 398 -34.85 -20.00 3.71
C LEU A 398 -34.01 -19.53 2.51
N MET A 399 -32.85 -20.13 2.28
CA MET A 399 -31.98 -19.89 1.12
C MET A 399 -32.22 -20.89 -0.03
N GLN A 400 -33.23 -21.78 0.02
CA GLN A 400 -33.44 -22.80 -1.02
C GLN A 400 -33.59 -22.21 -2.43
N GLU A 401 -34.39 -21.15 -2.61
CA GLU A 401 -34.51 -20.45 -3.91
C GLU A 401 -33.15 -19.96 -4.44
N ALA A 402 -32.20 -19.65 -3.55
CA ALA A 402 -30.85 -19.27 -3.92
C ALA A 402 -29.94 -20.47 -4.23
N ALA A 403 -30.21 -21.64 -3.66
CA ALA A 403 -29.56 -22.89 -4.02
C ALA A 403 -30.00 -23.34 -5.42
N ASP A 404 -31.30 -23.27 -5.72
CA ASP A 404 -31.88 -23.65 -7.03
C ASP A 404 -31.27 -22.79 -8.17
N VAL A 405 -31.22 -21.46 -7.98
CA VAL A 405 -30.57 -20.52 -8.92
C VAL A 405 -29.07 -20.82 -9.09
N MET A 406 -28.41 -21.29 -8.04
CA MET A 406 -26.99 -21.67 -8.08
C MET A 406 -26.76 -23.01 -8.77
N GLU A 407 -27.69 -23.96 -8.68
CA GLU A 407 -27.65 -25.23 -9.41
C GLU A 407 -27.69 -24.99 -10.92
N ASP A 408 -28.63 -24.16 -11.39
CA ASP A 408 -28.72 -23.79 -12.80
C ASP A 408 -27.49 -23.01 -13.31
N ALA A 409 -26.92 -22.13 -12.49
CA ALA A 409 -25.69 -21.43 -12.84
C ALA A 409 -24.50 -22.39 -12.95
N LEU A 410 -24.34 -23.30 -12.00
CA LEU A 410 -23.23 -24.27 -11.95
C LEU A 410 -23.24 -25.26 -13.11
N LYS A 411 -24.40 -25.59 -13.69
CA LYS A 411 -24.51 -26.41 -14.92
C LYS A 411 -23.78 -25.81 -16.13
N SER A 412 -23.50 -24.50 -16.12
CA SER A 412 -22.85 -23.78 -17.22
C SER A 412 -21.34 -23.58 -17.06
N ILE A 413 -20.74 -23.97 -15.92
CA ILE A 413 -19.36 -23.65 -15.55
C ILE A 413 -18.48 -24.90 -15.63
N GLU A 414 -17.35 -24.81 -16.32
CA GLU A 414 -16.34 -25.86 -16.34
C GLU A 414 -15.62 -25.92 -14.99
N ILE A 415 -15.84 -26.98 -14.22
CA ILE A 415 -15.13 -27.25 -12.96
C ILE A 415 -14.18 -28.44 -13.15
N LYS A 416 -12.93 -28.25 -12.72
CA LYS A 416 -11.84 -29.23 -12.76
C LYS A 416 -11.47 -29.69 -11.36
N MET A 417 -10.76 -30.82 -11.26
CA MET A 417 -10.22 -31.26 -9.97
C MET A 417 -9.18 -30.23 -9.46
N PRO A 418 -9.26 -29.78 -8.19
CA PRO A 418 -8.26 -28.94 -7.57
C PRO A 418 -6.83 -29.49 -7.67
N CYS A 419 -5.84 -28.62 -7.89
CA CYS A 419 -4.42 -29.01 -7.86
C CYS A 419 -3.81 -29.14 -6.45
N VAL A 420 -4.63 -28.92 -5.40
CA VAL A 420 -4.36 -29.06 -3.96
C VAL A 420 -5.69 -29.44 -3.31
N GLU A 421 -5.70 -30.27 -2.26
CA GLU A 421 -6.95 -30.74 -1.65
C GLU A 421 -7.79 -29.58 -1.08
N VAL A 422 -8.98 -29.34 -1.64
CA VAL A 422 -9.92 -28.34 -1.14
C VAL A 422 -10.91 -29.01 -0.19
N VAL A 423 -10.88 -28.62 1.10
CA VAL A 423 -11.80 -29.16 2.12
C VAL A 423 -13.15 -28.45 2.02
N SER A 424 -14.22 -29.22 1.76
CA SER A 424 -15.55 -28.64 1.58
C SER A 424 -16.19 -28.23 2.91
N ASN A 425 -16.96 -27.12 2.89
CA ASN A 425 -17.61 -26.60 4.10
C ASN A 425 -18.79 -27.46 4.56
N VAL A 426 -19.32 -28.36 3.72
CA VAL A 426 -20.47 -29.23 4.07
C VAL A 426 -20.00 -30.57 4.66
N THR A 427 -18.99 -31.18 4.05
CA THR A 427 -18.53 -32.53 4.43
C THR A 427 -17.37 -32.55 5.43
N ALA A 428 -16.76 -31.38 5.69
CA ALA A 428 -15.51 -31.21 6.44
C ALA A 428 -14.33 -32.06 5.92
N LYS A 429 -14.36 -32.45 4.63
CA LYS A 429 -13.38 -33.34 3.98
C LYS A 429 -13.02 -32.82 2.57
N PRO A 430 -11.89 -33.25 1.99
CA PRO A 430 -11.58 -33.01 0.58
C PRO A 430 -12.67 -33.55 -0.34
N TYR A 431 -12.84 -32.89 -1.48
CA TYR A 431 -13.65 -33.41 -2.59
C TYR A 431 -13.11 -34.73 -3.11
N ALA A 432 -13.98 -35.71 -3.39
CA ALA A 432 -13.57 -37.00 -3.95
C ALA A 432 -13.31 -36.94 -5.47
N ASN A 433 -13.98 -36.03 -6.18
CA ASN A 433 -13.89 -35.83 -7.64
C ASN A 433 -14.46 -34.45 -8.03
N ALA A 434 -14.35 -34.08 -9.31
CA ALA A 434 -14.82 -32.79 -9.81
C ALA A 434 -16.36 -32.71 -9.86
N GLU A 435 -17.03 -33.84 -10.10
CA GLU A 435 -18.49 -33.96 -10.23
C GLU A 435 -19.23 -33.84 -8.90
N GLU A 436 -18.52 -33.89 -7.77
CA GLU A 436 -19.03 -33.57 -6.43
C GLU A 436 -19.03 -32.05 -6.16
N ILE A 437 -18.11 -31.29 -6.77
CA ILE A 437 -17.91 -29.86 -6.48
C ILE A 437 -19.19 -29.03 -6.73
N PRO A 438 -19.86 -29.09 -7.90
CA PRO A 438 -21.13 -28.40 -8.10
C PRO A 438 -22.17 -28.72 -7.04
N LYS A 439 -22.31 -30.01 -6.70
CA LYS A 439 -23.35 -30.51 -5.79
C LYS A 439 -23.16 -29.96 -4.38
N ARG A 440 -21.94 -29.98 -3.84
CA ARG A 440 -21.66 -29.38 -2.53
C ARG A 440 -21.75 -27.87 -2.54
N LEU A 441 -21.41 -27.18 -3.63
CA LEU A 441 -21.55 -25.73 -3.71
C LEU A 441 -23.03 -25.27 -3.75
N VAL A 442 -23.95 -26.10 -4.25
CA VAL A 442 -25.41 -25.90 -4.11
C VAL A 442 -25.85 -26.18 -2.67
N GLU A 443 -25.49 -27.34 -2.13
CA GLU A 443 -25.80 -27.77 -0.76
C GLU A 443 -25.31 -26.74 0.29
N GLN A 444 -24.13 -26.17 0.09
CA GLN A 444 -23.51 -25.15 0.94
C GLN A 444 -24.35 -23.85 1.07
N VAL A 445 -25.29 -23.57 0.17
CA VAL A 445 -26.16 -22.39 0.28
C VAL A 445 -27.15 -22.52 1.44
N VAL A 446 -27.62 -23.74 1.72
CA VAL A 446 -28.61 -24.06 2.77
C VAL A 446 -28.02 -24.82 3.97
N ALA A 447 -26.93 -25.57 3.77
CA ALA A 447 -26.30 -26.41 4.80
C ALA A 447 -25.32 -25.65 5.70
N THR A 448 -25.09 -26.22 6.88
CA THR A 448 -24.11 -25.77 7.88
C THR A 448 -22.71 -25.63 7.30
N VAL A 449 -22.01 -24.54 7.64
CA VAL A 449 -20.57 -24.41 7.43
C VAL A 449 -19.80 -25.06 8.58
N GLU A 450 -19.23 -26.24 8.31
CA GLU A 450 -18.53 -27.13 9.24
C GLU A 450 -17.07 -26.72 9.53
N TRP A 451 -16.82 -25.42 9.69
CA TRP A 451 -15.46 -24.86 9.74
C TRP A 451 -14.58 -25.44 10.87
N GLU A 452 -15.14 -25.68 12.05
CA GLU A 452 -14.46 -26.33 13.18
C GLU A 452 -13.99 -27.74 12.79
N ARG A 453 -14.86 -28.51 12.14
CA ARG A 453 -14.59 -29.88 11.70
C ARG A 453 -13.59 -29.90 10.55
N SER A 454 -13.67 -28.96 9.60
CA SER A 454 -12.68 -28.80 8.52
C SER A 454 -11.28 -28.51 9.07
N ILE A 455 -11.17 -27.68 10.11
CA ILE A 455 -9.91 -27.36 10.78
C ILE A 455 -9.38 -28.53 11.63
N ASN A 456 -10.27 -29.29 12.29
CA ASN A 456 -9.91 -30.53 12.97
C ASN A 456 -9.51 -31.65 12.01
N TYR A 457 -10.09 -31.71 10.80
CA TYR A 457 -9.66 -32.62 9.74
C TYR A 457 -8.21 -32.33 9.32
N CYS A 458 -7.88 -31.07 9.02
CA CYS A 458 -6.50 -30.67 8.71
C CYS A 458 -5.53 -30.97 9.85
N LYS A 459 -5.95 -30.79 11.11
CA LYS A 459 -5.17 -31.18 12.30
C LYS A 459 -4.85 -32.67 12.33
N GLY A 460 -5.77 -33.51 11.85
CA GLY A 460 -5.59 -34.96 11.68
C GLY A 460 -4.78 -35.35 10.43
N GLN A 461 -4.45 -34.40 9.55
CA GLN A 461 -3.49 -34.55 8.44
C GLN A 461 -2.15 -33.84 8.76
N ASP A 462 -1.82 -33.70 10.06
CA ASP A 462 -0.63 -33.04 10.58
C ASP A 462 -0.39 -31.59 10.07
N ILE A 463 -1.44 -30.87 9.66
CA ILE A 463 -1.31 -29.47 9.22
C ILE A 463 -1.17 -28.54 10.44
N ASP A 464 -0.07 -27.78 10.49
CA ASP A 464 0.24 -26.88 11.61
C ASP A 464 0.66 -25.44 11.22
N ASP A 465 0.80 -25.13 9.92
CA ASP A 465 1.13 -23.79 9.39
C ASP A 465 -0.03 -23.28 8.52
N PHE A 466 -0.55 -22.07 8.81
CA PHE A 466 -1.74 -21.52 8.15
C PHE A 466 -1.44 -20.17 7.49
N LEU A 467 -1.67 -20.09 6.18
CA LEU A 467 -1.47 -18.88 5.39
C LEU A 467 -2.82 -18.34 4.89
N CYS A 468 -3.33 -17.30 5.55
CA CYS A 468 -4.61 -16.65 5.22
C CYS A 468 -4.41 -15.57 4.14
N PHE A 469 -5.08 -15.65 3.00
CA PHE A 469 -5.13 -14.58 1.99
C PHE A 469 -6.48 -13.90 1.97
N GLY A 470 -6.50 -12.57 2.03
CA GLY A 470 -7.71 -11.78 1.78
C GLY A 470 -7.79 -10.52 2.63
N PRO A 471 -8.87 -9.74 2.48
CA PRO A 471 -9.06 -8.53 3.26
C PRO A 471 -9.34 -8.84 4.74
N GLY A 472 -8.90 -7.94 5.63
CA GLY A 472 -9.14 -8.06 7.07
C GLY A 472 -8.46 -9.27 7.72
N LYS A 473 -8.80 -9.56 8.99
CA LYS A 473 -8.17 -10.65 9.78
C LYS A 473 -9.19 -11.59 10.44
N VAL A 474 -10.36 -11.76 9.81
CA VAL A 474 -11.50 -12.54 10.35
C VAL A 474 -11.13 -14.01 10.58
N LEU A 475 -10.53 -14.68 9.58
CA LEU A 475 -10.10 -16.08 9.69
C LEU A 475 -9.10 -16.31 10.82
N ALA A 476 -8.02 -15.52 10.86
CA ALA A 476 -7.02 -15.59 11.92
C ALA A 476 -7.63 -15.30 13.31
N ASN A 477 -8.70 -14.50 13.39
CA ASN A 477 -9.45 -14.26 14.63
C ASN A 477 -10.31 -15.45 15.08
N LEU A 478 -10.66 -16.39 14.19
CA LEU A 478 -11.27 -17.68 14.56
C LEU A 478 -10.19 -18.67 15.01
N LEU A 479 -9.15 -18.87 14.18
CA LEU A 479 -8.09 -19.87 14.41
C LEU A 479 -7.32 -19.68 15.72
N LYS A 480 -7.03 -18.43 16.11
CA LYS A 480 -6.22 -18.10 17.31
C LYS A 480 -6.79 -18.54 18.66
N LYS A 481 -7.97 -19.17 18.68
CA LYS A 481 -8.51 -19.86 19.87
C LYS A 481 -8.03 -21.31 19.96
N GLU A 482 -7.85 -21.95 18.81
CA GLU A 482 -7.53 -23.38 18.68
C GLU A 482 -6.04 -23.61 18.35
N TYR A 483 -5.34 -22.59 17.82
CA TYR A 483 -3.92 -22.63 17.41
C TYR A 483 -3.08 -21.46 17.96
N PRO A 484 -1.76 -21.66 18.19
CA PRO A 484 -0.81 -20.59 18.49
C PRO A 484 -0.70 -19.52 17.40
N LEU A 485 -0.34 -18.29 17.79
CA LEU A 485 -0.28 -17.14 16.87
C LEU A 485 0.90 -17.18 15.89
N ASP A 486 2.01 -17.81 16.25
CA ASP A 486 3.19 -18.01 15.39
C ASP A 486 2.91 -18.94 14.20
N LYS A 487 1.84 -19.75 14.29
CA LYS A 487 1.37 -20.66 13.24
C LYS A 487 0.41 -20.02 12.23
N ILE A 488 -0.05 -18.79 12.48
CA ILE A 488 -1.10 -18.14 11.68
C ILE A 488 -0.55 -16.88 11.01
N ARG A 489 -0.28 -16.96 9.71
CA ARG A 489 0.18 -15.83 8.90
C ARG A 489 -0.97 -15.24 8.08
N THR A 490 -1.07 -13.91 8.07
CA THR A 490 -2.12 -13.18 7.34
C THR A 490 -1.51 -12.32 6.25
N ILE A 491 -1.92 -12.53 5.01
CA ILE A 491 -1.57 -11.69 3.85
C ILE A 491 -2.77 -10.80 3.55
N THR A 492 -2.66 -9.51 3.87
CA THR A 492 -3.79 -8.56 3.85
C THR A 492 -3.48 -7.24 3.12
N SER A 493 -2.24 -7.06 2.67
CA SER A 493 -1.67 -5.85 2.06
C SER A 493 -0.42 -6.17 1.23
N ALA A 494 0.05 -5.22 0.43
CA ALA A 494 1.34 -5.31 -0.28
C ALA A 494 2.54 -5.51 0.67
N ASP A 495 2.50 -4.89 1.85
CA ASP A 495 3.56 -5.02 2.86
C ASP A 495 3.62 -6.44 3.45
N ASP A 496 2.47 -7.08 3.72
CA ASP A 496 2.42 -8.48 4.19
C ASP A 496 3.00 -9.44 3.13
N ILE A 497 2.75 -9.18 1.84
CA ILE A 497 3.30 -9.95 0.71
C ILE A 497 4.83 -9.82 0.65
N LEU A 498 5.36 -8.60 0.74
CA LEU A 498 6.80 -8.34 0.72
C LEU A 498 7.50 -8.95 1.92
N GLN A 499 6.91 -8.85 3.11
CA GLN A 499 7.41 -9.50 4.32
C GLN A 499 7.42 -11.03 4.18
N HIS A 500 6.35 -11.63 3.63
CA HIS A 500 6.30 -13.07 3.37
C HIS A 500 7.37 -13.53 2.36
N ALA A 501 7.57 -12.77 1.27
CA ALA A 501 8.61 -13.06 0.29
C ALA A 501 10.02 -12.95 0.89
N LEU A 502 10.29 -11.91 1.69
CA LEU A 502 11.55 -11.73 2.41
C LEU A 502 11.82 -12.86 3.41
N ASP A 503 10.82 -13.28 4.17
CA ASP A 503 10.99 -14.36 5.15
C ASP A 503 11.15 -15.73 4.47
N CYS A 504 10.50 -15.97 3.33
CA CYS A 504 10.79 -17.13 2.49
C CYS A 504 12.25 -17.14 2.00
N ILE A 505 12.81 -15.99 1.56
CA ILE A 505 14.22 -15.89 1.14
C ILE A 505 15.20 -16.16 2.29
N LYS A 506 14.98 -15.58 3.47
CA LYS A 506 15.84 -15.80 4.65
C LYS A 506 16.00 -17.29 4.98
N ASN A 507 14.95 -18.08 4.76
CA ASN A 507 14.93 -19.52 4.99
C ASN A 507 15.61 -20.35 3.86
N MET A 508 15.93 -19.76 2.69
CA MET A 508 16.62 -20.45 1.58
C MET A 508 18.16 -20.42 1.68
N GLY A 509 18.73 -19.61 2.59
CA GLY A 509 20.17 -19.50 2.77
C GLY A 509 20.92 -18.82 1.60
N PRO A 510 22.28 -18.91 1.56
CA PRO A 510 23.15 -18.04 0.75
C PRO A 510 23.20 -18.39 -0.75
N LYS A 511 22.07 -18.80 -1.36
CA LYS A 511 21.94 -19.08 -2.80
C LYS A 511 20.84 -18.26 -3.50
N ALA A 512 20.16 -17.37 -2.79
CA ALA A 512 18.97 -16.63 -3.26
C ALA A 512 19.25 -15.31 -4.02
N VAL A 513 20.50 -15.06 -4.44
CA VAL A 513 21.04 -13.79 -4.99
C VAL A 513 20.16 -13.11 -6.06
N LYS A 514 19.38 -13.86 -6.84
CA LYS A 514 18.56 -13.28 -7.92
C LYS A 514 17.25 -12.65 -7.43
N LEU A 515 16.64 -13.16 -6.35
CA LEU A 515 15.32 -12.70 -5.87
C LEU A 515 15.42 -11.42 -5.02
N GLU A 516 16.52 -11.24 -4.29
CA GLU A 516 16.88 -10.01 -3.58
C GLU A 516 16.89 -8.79 -4.51
N SER A 517 17.40 -8.94 -5.75
CA SER A 517 17.45 -7.87 -6.75
C SER A 517 16.06 -7.43 -7.25
N THR A 518 15.09 -8.36 -7.27
CA THR A 518 13.69 -8.06 -7.58
C THR A 518 13.06 -7.31 -6.42
N ILE A 519 13.19 -7.81 -5.19
CA ILE A 519 12.66 -7.13 -4.00
C ILE A 519 13.25 -5.73 -3.84
N ALA A 520 14.56 -5.52 -4.00
CA ALA A 520 15.16 -4.20 -3.95
C ALA A 520 14.56 -3.22 -4.98
N THR A 521 14.19 -3.72 -6.18
CA THR A 521 13.48 -2.92 -7.19
C THR A 521 12.03 -2.63 -6.76
N THR A 522 11.30 -3.64 -6.30
CA THR A 522 9.90 -3.51 -5.91
C THR A 522 9.73 -2.65 -4.66
N THR A 523 10.56 -2.81 -3.64
CA THR A 523 10.57 -1.96 -2.44
C THR A 523 10.83 -0.49 -2.78
N ALA A 524 11.69 -0.18 -3.75
CA ALA A 524 11.86 1.18 -4.23
C ALA A 524 10.58 1.75 -4.86
N ILE A 525 9.82 0.95 -5.63
CA ILE A 525 8.54 1.34 -6.24
C ILE A 525 7.42 1.48 -5.17
N VAL A 526 7.43 0.61 -4.15
CA VAL A 526 6.47 0.65 -3.03
C VAL A 526 6.60 1.93 -2.21
N ASN A 527 7.84 2.42 -2.05
CA ASN A 527 8.13 3.69 -1.40
C ASN A 527 7.67 4.94 -2.20
N ASP A 528 7.42 4.80 -3.51
CA ASP A 528 7.22 5.92 -4.44
C ASP A 528 5.73 6.22 -4.76
N LEU A 529 4.77 5.44 -4.20
CA LEU A 529 3.34 5.66 -4.44
C LEU A 529 2.69 6.63 -3.42
N PRO A 530 1.88 7.61 -3.88
CA PRO A 530 1.19 8.54 -2.98
C PRO A 530 0.01 7.88 -2.25
N LYS A 531 0.16 7.69 -0.93
CA LYS A 531 -0.91 7.22 -0.03
C LYS A 531 -1.96 8.32 0.15
N LYS A 532 -3.09 8.26 -0.57
CA LYS A 532 -4.15 9.28 -0.54
C LYS A 532 -5.42 8.79 0.17
N GLU A 533 -5.67 9.26 1.39
CA GLU A 533 -6.98 9.23 2.04
C GLU A 533 -7.53 10.65 2.18
N GLU A 534 -8.57 10.99 1.43
CA GLU A 534 -9.40 12.19 1.67
C GLU A 534 -10.85 11.77 1.83
N LYS A 535 -11.52 12.30 2.86
CA LYS A 535 -12.98 12.40 2.91
C LYS A 535 -13.37 13.85 2.69
N ILE A 536 -13.83 14.15 1.48
CA ILE A 536 -14.33 15.48 1.14
C ILE A 536 -15.75 15.64 1.65
N SER A 537 -15.98 16.72 2.42
CA SER A 537 -17.30 17.35 2.54
C SER A 537 -17.17 18.83 2.17
N ILE A 538 -17.81 19.19 1.07
CA ILE A 538 -17.90 20.49 0.39
C ILE A 538 -18.53 21.54 1.35
N LYS A 539 -18.20 22.85 1.40
CA LYS A 539 -17.48 23.78 0.49
C LYS A 539 -16.84 24.95 1.28
N LEU A 540 -15.74 25.51 0.80
CA LEU A 540 -15.58 26.96 0.55
C LEU A 540 -14.46 27.14 -0.49
N GLU A 541 -14.50 28.23 -1.25
CA GLU A 541 -13.50 28.55 -2.29
C GLU A 541 -12.68 29.76 -1.85
N GLU A 542 -11.38 29.60 -1.63
CA GLU A 542 -10.40 30.69 -1.74
C GLU A 542 -8.97 30.14 -1.90
N SER A 543 -8.03 31.00 -2.29
CA SER A 543 -6.72 30.63 -2.84
C SER A 543 -5.66 30.30 -1.78
N LEU A 544 -4.68 29.45 -2.11
CA LEU A 544 -3.23 29.80 -2.13
C LEU A 544 -2.31 28.62 -2.56
N THR A 545 -1.34 28.93 -3.44
CA THR A 545 0.00 28.33 -3.68
C THR A 545 0.25 26.80 -3.74
N GLU A 546 1.21 26.42 -4.61
CA GLU A 546 1.76 25.06 -4.71
C GLU A 546 2.53 24.63 -3.44
N PRO A 547 2.56 23.33 -3.08
CA PRO A 547 3.28 22.85 -1.90
C PRO A 547 4.80 22.98 -2.04
N ALA A 548 5.45 23.51 -1.01
CA ALA A 548 6.90 23.70 -0.97
C ALA A 548 7.67 22.37 -1.06
N ALA A 549 8.86 22.41 -1.65
CA ALA A 549 9.73 21.24 -1.78
C ALA A 549 10.26 20.75 -0.43
N MET A 550 10.24 19.43 -0.21
CA MET A 550 10.80 18.78 0.98
C MET A 550 12.28 19.15 1.18
N ILE A 551 12.63 19.55 2.39
CA ILE A 551 14.02 19.85 2.79
C ILE A 551 14.75 18.54 3.14
N ASP A 552 15.98 18.40 2.66
CA ASP A 552 16.87 17.27 2.98
C ASP A 552 17.27 17.32 4.48
N SER A 553 17.07 16.21 5.20
CA SER A 553 17.39 16.12 6.63
C SER A 553 18.89 16.17 6.94
N THR A 554 19.76 16.01 5.94
CA THR A 554 21.21 16.24 6.10
C THR A 554 21.58 17.73 6.14
N ARG A 555 20.64 18.64 5.85
CA ARG A 555 20.86 20.10 5.85
C ARG A 555 21.00 20.70 7.26
N TYR A 556 20.42 20.06 8.28
CA TYR A 556 20.37 20.59 9.64
C TYR A 556 21.11 19.65 10.62
N VAL A 557 22.44 19.72 10.60
CA VAL A 557 23.36 19.02 11.53
C VAL A 557 24.30 20.04 12.18
N HIS A 558 24.66 19.84 13.45
CA HIS A 558 25.62 20.68 14.19
C HIS A 558 27.02 20.65 13.55
N ASP A 559 27.59 21.81 13.22
CA ASP A 559 28.89 21.89 12.50
C ASP A 559 30.05 21.22 13.26
N ASN A 560 30.05 21.35 14.59
CA ASN A 560 30.98 20.65 15.47
C ASN A 560 30.21 20.04 16.68
N PRO A 561 29.65 18.83 16.59
CA PRO A 561 28.85 18.24 17.67
C PRO A 561 29.60 18.15 19.00
N ARG A 562 30.94 18.13 18.98
CA ARG A 562 31.81 18.03 20.16
C ARG A 562 31.99 19.33 20.95
N SER A 563 31.53 20.49 20.46
CA SER A 563 31.56 21.74 21.24
C SER A 563 30.34 21.93 22.14
N PHE A 564 29.31 21.08 21.98
CA PHE A 564 28.07 21.14 22.73
C PHE A 564 28.28 20.95 24.25
N LYS A 565 27.85 21.93 25.02
CA LYS A 565 27.88 22.04 26.51
C LYS A 565 26.48 22.17 27.11
N GLY A 566 25.44 22.06 26.29
CA GLY A 566 24.05 22.08 26.71
C GLY A 566 23.64 20.82 27.46
N ARG A 567 22.49 20.84 28.15
CA ARG A 567 22.00 19.65 28.84
C ARG A 567 21.27 18.74 27.84
N LEU A 568 21.75 17.52 27.61
CA LEU A 568 20.95 16.47 26.96
C LEU A 568 19.99 15.83 27.98
N GLY A 569 18.79 15.46 27.55
CA GLY A 569 17.78 14.86 28.40
C GLY A 569 16.80 13.93 27.70
N TYR A 570 16.05 13.15 28.47
CA TYR A 570 15.07 12.17 27.96
C TYR A 570 13.68 12.31 28.59
N ALA A 571 12.68 11.64 27.98
CA ALA A 571 11.27 11.81 28.32
C ALA A 571 10.60 10.67 29.11
N CYS A 572 10.01 11.05 30.25
CA CYS A 572 8.99 10.40 31.08
C CYS A 572 9.37 9.13 31.85
N MET A 573 10.27 8.28 31.34
CA MET A 573 10.68 7.06 32.04
C MET A 573 12.10 6.64 31.65
N ASN A 574 12.80 5.99 32.57
CA ASN A 574 14.09 5.36 32.35
C ASN A 574 13.89 3.85 32.08
N THR A 575 14.49 3.28 31.03
CA THR A 575 14.25 1.88 30.64
C THR A 575 14.97 0.87 31.53
N ILE A 576 16.15 1.20 32.07
CA ILE A 576 16.91 0.36 33.00
C ILE A 576 16.14 0.23 34.33
N LEU A 577 15.85 1.36 34.98
CA LEU A 577 15.08 1.44 36.23
C LEU A 577 13.70 0.78 36.10
N ARG A 578 13.08 0.84 34.91
CA ARG A 578 11.83 0.13 34.65
C ARG A 578 11.98 -1.40 34.63
N LYS A 579 13.11 -1.94 34.17
CA LYS A 579 13.39 -3.38 34.11
C LYS A 579 13.77 -3.99 35.47
N GLN A 580 14.15 -3.17 36.45
CA GLN A 580 14.48 -3.61 37.81
C GLN A 580 13.28 -4.23 38.56
N LYS A 581 13.57 -4.91 39.67
CA LYS A 581 12.58 -5.52 40.58
C LYS A 581 12.91 -5.14 42.03
N PRO A 582 12.10 -4.29 42.70
CA PRO A 582 10.89 -3.63 42.20
C PRO A 582 11.15 -2.69 41.02
N SER A 583 10.12 -2.45 40.21
CA SER A 583 10.18 -1.63 38.99
C SER A 583 9.94 -0.16 39.34
N VAL A 584 10.92 0.70 39.02
CA VAL A 584 10.90 2.14 39.30
C VAL A 584 10.35 2.90 38.09
N PHE A 585 9.25 3.63 38.27
CA PHE A 585 8.64 4.53 37.28
C PHE A 585 7.62 5.49 37.91
N SER A 586 7.79 6.80 37.67
CA SER A 586 6.89 7.87 38.16
C SER A 586 5.60 8.05 37.33
N ALA A 587 4.99 6.95 36.87
CA ALA A 587 3.83 6.96 35.95
C ALA A 587 2.83 5.81 36.21
N ARG A 588 2.64 5.43 37.47
CA ARG A 588 1.56 4.53 37.90
C ARG A 588 0.22 5.25 37.80
N THR A 589 -0.80 4.57 37.30
CA THR A 589 -2.17 5.09 37.15
C THR A 589 -3.21 3.99 37.31
N CYS A 590 -4.45 4.36 37.60
CA CYS A 590 -5.58 3.43 37.82
C CYS A 590 -6.73 3.67 36.84
N ARG A 591 -7.92 3.14 37.12
CA ARG A 591 -9.17 3.46 36.39
C ARG A 591 -10.12 4.21 37.33
N LEU A 592 -11.01 5.05 36.79
CA LEU A 592 -12.07 5.71 37.56
C LEU A 592 -12.92 4.73 38.39
N ALA A 593 -13.17 3.52 37.87
CA ALA A 593 -13.85 2.45 38.60
C ALA A 593 -13.10 2.02 39.87
N THR A 594 -11.77 1.98 39.84
CA THR A 594 -10.93 1.65 40.99
C THR A 594 -10.93 2.77 42.04
N ILE A 595 -11.13 4.03 41.64
CA ILE A 595 -11.31 5.16 42.58
C ILE A 595 -12.68 5.05 43.27
N ALA A 596 -13.73 4.66 42.54
CA ALA A 596 -15.05 4.41 43.11
C ALA A 596 -15.08 3.18 44.04
N GLU A 597 -14.20 2.20 43.80
CA GLU A 597 -14.06 0.98 44.60
C GLU A 597 -13.19 1.17 45.86
N LYS A 598 -12.07 1.90 45.75
CA LYS A 598 -11.02 2.01 46.79
C LYS A 598 -10.89 3.40 47.42
N GLY A 599 -11.74 4.35 47.03
CA GLY A 599 -11.65 5.73 47.47
C GLY A 599 -10.50 6.52 46.83
N ILE A 600 -10.36 7.77 47.25
CA ILE A 600 -9.35 8.70 46.72
C ILE A 600 -7.96 8.45 47.30
N ASP A 601 -7.86 7.91 48.52
CA ASP A 601 -6.59 7.76 49.23
C ASP A 601 -5.70 6.69 48.60
N PHE A 602 -6.27 5.63 48.01
CA PHE A 602 -5.55 4.70 47.13
C PHE A 602 -4.91 5.38 45.91
N VAL A 603 -5.47 6.50 45.44
CA VAL A 603 -4.88 7.31 44.34
C VAL A 603 -3.75 8.19 44.87
N LYS A 604 -3.86 8.70 46.11
CA LYS A 604 -2.80 9.42 46.81
C LYS A 604 -1.59 8.52 47.09
N GLU A 605 -1.81 7.27 47.51
CA GLU A 605 -0.76 6.24 47.66
C GLU A 605 0.00 6.03 46.34
N ILE A 606 -0.73 5.90 45.22
CA ILE A 606 -0.13 5.77 43.88
C ILE A 606 0.70 7.02 43.52
N ALA A 607 0.22 8.22 43.84
CA ALA A 607 0.93 9.46 43.60
C ALA A 607 2.21 9.59 44.45
N LEU A 608 2.16 9.26 45.75
CA LEU A 608 3.34 9.23 46.63
C LEU A 608 4.38 8.22 46.12
N ALA A 609 3.95 7.04 45.64
CA ALA A 609 4.85 6.09 45.01
C ALA A 609 5.48 6.62 43.70
N ASN A 610 4.75 7.43 42.92
CA ASN A 610 5.30 8.09 41.73
C ASN A 610 6.33 9.18 42.11
N VAL A 611 6.10 9.94 43.19
CA VAL A 611 7.05 10.95 43.69
C VAL A 611 8.29 10.32 44.31
N ALA A 612 8.14 9.20 45.03
CA ALA A 612 9.27 8.43 45.56
C ALA A 612 10.18 7.93 44.42
N ASP A 613 9.61 7.33 43.37
CA ASP A 613 10.37 6.89 42.20
C ASP A 613 10.98 8.05 41.40
N MET A 614 10.32 9.21 41.36
CA MET A 614 10.89 10.41 40.74
C MET A 614 12.19 10.83 41.44
N LYS A 615 12.26 10.75 42.78
CA LYS A 615 13.52 10.99 43.52
C LYS A 615 14.60 9.98 43.15
N THR A 616 14.25 8.69 43.01
CA THR A 616 15.17 7.64 42.54
C THR A 616 15.68 7.91 41.12
N MET A 617 14.80 8.37 40.21
CA MET A 617 15.17 8.74 38.84
C MET A 617 16.08 9.98 38.79
N ILE A 618 15.83 10.99 39.62
CA ILE A 618 16.69 12.18 39.76
C ILE A 618 18.09 11.79 40.28
N GLN A 619 18.17 10.92 41.30
CA GLN A 619 19.46 10.43 41.79
C GLN A 619 20.21 9.63 40.72
N TRP A 620 19.54 8.66 40.08
CA TRP A 620 20.17 7.85 39.03
C TRP A 620 20.67 8.70 37.86
N ASN A 621 19.92 9.75 37.48
CA ASN A 621 20.36 10.70 36.47
C ASN A 621 21.63 11.46 36.88
N GLU A 622 21.82 11.73 38.17
CA GLU A 622 23.06 12.33 38.67
C GLU A 622 24.24 11.36 38.55
N ASP A 623 24.02 10.12 39.00
CA ASP A 623 24.99 9.04 38.95
C ASP A 623 25.41 8.68 37.50
N ASN A 624 24.68 9.19 36.50
CA ASN A 624 24.83 8.92 35.06
C ASN A 624 24.97 10.20 34.21
N HIS A 625 25.31 11.34 34.82
CA HIS A 625 25.61 12.62 34.14
C HIS A 625 24.45 13.25 33.33
N ILE A 626 23.20 12.77 33.46
CA ILE A 626 22.04 13.31 32.74
C ILE A 626 21.45 14.51 33.49
N LYS A 627 21.69 15.72 32.97
CA LYS A 627 21.26 16.97 33.62
C LYS A 627 19.86 17.48 33.23
N PHE A 628 19.11 16.74 32.42
CA PHE A 628 17.77 17.18 31.96
C PHE A 628 16.79 16.01 31.82
N MET A 629 15.56 16.19 32.32
CA MET A 629 14.48 15.21 32.19
C MET A 629 13.11 15.86 31.95
N ARG A 630 12.27 15.25 31.11
CA ARG A 630 10.84 15.57 31.04
C ARG A 630 10.06 14.61 31.94
N LEU A 631 9.34 15.13 32.93
CA LEU A 631 8.49 14.36 33.83
C LEU A 631 7.21 13.88 33.11
N SER A 632 6.60 12.82 33.66
CA SER A 632 5.34 12.26 33.17
C SER A 632 4.13 13.13 33.57
N SER A 633 3.21 13.40 32.65
CA SER A 633 1.90 14.02 32.98
C SER A 633 1.10 13.18 33.97
N ASP A 634 1.23 11.85 33.88
CA ASP A 634 0.42 10.87 34.60
C ASP A 634 0.92 10.65 36.05
N MET A 635 1.69 11.60 36.62
CA MET A 635 2.30 11.53 37.96
C MET A 635 1.27 11.52 39.09
N PHE A 636 0.26 12.38 39.03
CA PHE A 636 -0.89 12.39 39.96
C PHE A 636 -2.15 11.97 39.19
N PRO A 637 -2.48 10.67 39.16
CA PRO A 637 -3.57 10.17 38.32
C PRO A 637 -4.89 10.87 38.62
N PHE A 638 -5.53 11.42 37.60
CA PHE A 638 -6.83 12.10 37.68
C PHE A 638 -6.87 13.40 38.52
N ALA A 639 -5.75 14.00 38.96
CA ALA A 639 -5.77 15.25 39.73
C ALA A 639 -6.55 16.39 39.04
N SER A 640 -6.43 16.49 37.71
CA SER A 640 -7.17 17.44 36.85
C SER A 640 -8.63 17.06 36.56
N HIS A 641 -9.11 15.88 36.98
CA HIS A 641 -10.39 15.33 36.51
C HIS A 641 -11.60 16.05 37.13
N GLU A 642 -12.58 16.44 36.31
CA GLU A 642 -13.74 17.26 36.71
C GLU A 642 -14.50 16.72 37.94
N LYS A 643 -14.68 15.38 38.02
CA LYS A 643 -15.46 14.71 39.08
C LYS A 643 -14.64 13.81 40.02
N ALA A 644 -13.32 13.76 39.84
CA ALA A 644 -12.44 12.87 40.61
C ALA A 644 -11.05 13.49 40.88
N GLY A 645 -10.90 14.79 40.61
CA GLY A 645 -9.73 15.59 40.92
C GLY A 645 -9.64 15.88 42.41
N TYR A 646 -8.42 16.17 42.83
CA TYR A 646 -8.03 16.36 44.22
C TYR A 646 -6.83 17.30 44.24
N LYS A 647 -6.65 18.01 45.35
CA LYS A 647 -5.44 18.79 45.56
C LYS A 647 -4.25 17.85 45.76
N ILE A 648 -3.08 18.31 45.34
CA ILE A 648 -1.80 17.59 45.44
C ILE A 648 -0.95 18.06 46.63
N ASP A 649 -1.53 18.90 47.49
CA ASP A 649 -0.97 19.44 48.74
C ASP A 649 -0.56 18.36 49.75
N PHE A 650 -1.28 17.24 49.81
CA PHE A 650 -0.90 16.08 50.64
C PHE A 650 0.49 15.48 50.33
N ALA A 651 1.10 15.83 49.20
CA ALA A 651 2.44 15.42 48.77
C ALA A 651 3.45 16.58 48.73
N GLU A 652 3.12 17.76 49.26
CA GLU A 652 3.97 18.96 49.24
C GLU A 652 5.38 18.68 49.75
N LYS A 653 5.51 17.95 50.87
CA LYS A 653 6.80 17.60 51.47
C LYS A 653 7.64 16.73 50.52
N GLU A 654 7.07 15.64 50.01
CA GLU A 654 7.77 14.68 49.15
C GLU A 654 8.11 15.29 47.78
N LEU A 655 7.27 16.21 47.29
CA LEU A 655 7.54 17.03 46.09
C LEU A 655 8.67 18.02 46.32
N LYS A 656 8.66 18.75 47.44
CA LYS A 656 9.72 19.70 47.79
C LYS A 656 11.07 18.97 47.95
N GLU A 657 11.09 17.82 48.63
CA GLU A 657 12.28 16.96 48.72
C GLU A 657 12.84 16.59 47.33
N ALA A 658 11.96 16.33 46.35
CA ALA A 658 12.37 15.99 44.99
C ALA A 658 12.87 17.20 44.18
N GLY A 659 12.26 18.37 44.35
CA GLY A 659 12.72 19.61 43.71
C GLY A 659 14.01 20.17 44.33
N ASP A 660 14.17 20.07 45.66
CA ASP A 660 15.42 20.36 46.35
C ASP A 660 16.56 19.44 45.85
N LEU A 661 16.28 18.16 45.62
CA LEU A 661 17.22 17.20 45.04
C LEU A 661 17.59 17.55 43.59
N ALA A 662 16.62 17.92 42.75
CA ALA A 662 16.87 18.36 41.38
C ALA A 662 17.76 19.62 41.34
N LYS A 663 17.48 20.61 42.20
CA LYS A 663 18.30 21.83 42.35
C LYS A 663 19.72 21.54 42.82
N LYS A 664 19.88 20.70 43.85
CA LYS A 664 21.19 20.26 44.36
C LYS A 664 22.09 19.71 43.25
N TYR A 665 21.48 19.04 42.28
CA TYR A 665 22.13 18.38 41.15
C TYR A 665 22.15 19.19 39.85
N ASN A 666 21.61 20.42 39.86
CA ASN A 666 21.47 21.30 38.70
C ASN A 666 20.70 20.62 37.52
N GLN A 667 19.74 19.76 37.85
CA GLN A 667 18.92 19.05 36.89
C GLN A 667 17.69 19.85 36.50
N ARG A 668 17.55 20.15 35.20
CA ARG A 668 16.34 20.79 34.66
C ARG A 668 15.21 19.76 34.58
N LEU A 669 14.02 20.12 35.06
CA LEU A 669 12.82 19.29 34.96
C LEU A 669 11.73 20.04 34.17
N THR A 670 11.13 19.42 33.17
CA THR A 670 10.03 20.03 32.37
C THR A 670 8.86 19.06 32.22
N MET A 671 7.71 19.53 31.74
CA MET A 671 6.56 18.65 31.44
C MET A 671 5.96 19.00 30.08
N HIS A 672 5.42 18.00 29.40
CA HIS A 672 4.55 18.20 28.23
C HIS A 672 3.17 17.61 28.56
N PRO A 673 2.21 18.43 29.02
CA PRO A 673 0.82 18.01 29.19
C PRO A 673 0.26 17.39 27.90
N GLY A 674 -0.50 16.30 28.02
CA GLY A 674 -0.86 15.49 26.85
C GLY A 674 -1.80 16.15 25.83
N GLN A 675 -1.90 15.56 24.64
CA GLN A 675 -2.70 15.98 23.45
C GLN A 675 -4.16 16.46 23.67
N TYR A 676 -4.74 16.23 24.86
CA TYR A 676 -6.10 16.67 25.21
C TYR A 676 -6.18 18.14 25.61
N ASN A 677 -5.03 18.77 25.86
CA ASN A 677 -4.90 20.21 26.06
C ASN A 677 -5.12 20.95 24.73
N GLN A 678 -6.17 21.74 24.64
CA GLN A 678 -6.71 22.29 23.40
C GLN A 678 -7.34 23.68 23.65
N LEU A 679 -6.51 24.71 23.88
CA LEU A 679 -6.98 26.08 24.18
C LEU A 679 -7.78 26.69 23.03
N VAL A 680 -7.46 26.37 21.77
CA VAL A 680 -8.15 26.84 20.55
C VAL A 680 -9.52 26.20 20.28
N SER A 681 -9.98 25.29 21.16
CA SER A 681 -11.17 24.47 20.93
C SER A 681 -12.48 25.26 20.97
N LEU A 682 -13.35 25.00 19.99
CA LEU A 682 -14.71 25.57 19.91
C LEU A 682 -15.67 25.09 21.02
N ASN A 683 -15.22 24.20 21.91
CA ASN A 683 -16.01 23.70 23.04
C ASN A 683 -15.48 24.24 24.37
N PRO A 684 -16.20 25.15 25.06
CA PRO A 684 -15.75 25.75 26.32
C PRO A 684 -15.43 24.74 27.42
N LYS A 685 -16.05 23.54 27.43
CA LYS A 685 -15.70 22.48 28.40
C LYS A 685 -14.32 21.87 28.12
N VAL A 686 -13.88 21.84 26.86
CA VAL A 686 -12.53 21.38 26.49
C VAL A 686 -11.48 22.42 26.90
N VAL A 687 -11.76 23.70 26.70
CA VAL A 687 -10.90 24.81 27.17
C VAL A 687 -10.82 24.79 28.71
N ALA A 688 -11.95 24.74 29.42
CA ALA A 688 -11.96 24.69 30.89
C ALA A 688 -11.23 23.45 31.46
N ASN A 689 -11.31 22.29 30.79
CA ASN A 689 -10.53 21.11 31.15
C ASN A 689 -9.02 21.31 30.90
N THR A 690 -8.65 21.97 29.80
CA THR A 690 -7.26 22.34 29.49
C THR A 690 -6.69 23.27 30.57
N VAL A 691 -7.42 24.32 30.97
CA VAL A 691 -6.97 25.25 32.01
C VAL A 691 -6.70 24.52 33.34
N ARG A 692 -7.58 23.60 33.75
CA ARG A 692 -7.42 22.84 35.01
C ARG A 692 -6.30 21.78 34.94
N GLU A 693 -6.01 21.26 33.75
CA GLU A 693 -4.87 20.36 33.52
C GLU A 693 -3.53 21.12 33.59
N LEU A 694 -3.45 22.29 32.95
CA LEU A 694 -2.27 23.16 32.99
C LEU A 694 -2.01 23.74 34.39
N ASP A 695 -3.07 24.13 35.12
CA ASP A 695 -2.96 24.63 36.49
C ASP A 695 -2.45 23.55 37.46
N TYR A 696 -2.91 22.29 37.33
CA TYR A 696 -2.35 21.16 38.07
C TYR A 696 -0.84 20.98 37.79
N HIS A 697 -0.41 21.01 36.51
CA HIS A 697 1.01 20.88 36.17
C HIS A 697 1.84 22.07 36.69
N ALA A 698 1.29 23.28 36.72
CA ALA A 698 1.94 24.45 37.29
C ALA A 698 2.10 24.34 38.82
N GLN A 699 1.03 23.94 39.52
CA GLN A 699 1.04 23.70 40.97
C GLN A 699 2.02 22.60 41.36
N LEU A 700 2.14 21.54 40.55
CA LEU A 700 3.13 20.48 40.77
C LEU A 700 4.56 21.03 40.77
N MET A 701 4.91 21.88 39.79
CA MET A 701 6.22 22.53 39.75
C MET A 701 6.40 23.57 40.87
N ASP A 702 5.34 24.24 41.32
CA ASP A 702 5.37 25.17 42.45
C ASP A 702 5.61 24.46 43.79
N LEU A 703 4.99 23.30 44.04
CA LEU A 703 5.20 22.51 45.27
C LEU A 703 6.57 21.82 45.29
N MET A 704 7.11 21.46 44.13
CA MET A 704 8.54 21.13 43.99
C MET A 704 9.45 22.37 44.14
N GLY A 705 8.89 23.58 44.14
CA GLY A 705 9.62 24.84 44.23
C GLY A 705 10.53 25.13 43.03
N LEU A 706 10.28 24.54 41.86
CA LEU A 706 11.14 24.64 40.68
C LEU A 706 11.14 26.06 40.08
N ASP A 707 12.29 26.44 39.55
CA ASP A 707 12.58 27.76 38.97
C ASP A 707 11.95 27.98 37.57
N GLN A 708 12.33 29.06 36.88
CA GLN A 708 11.75 29.42 35.57
C GLN A 708 12.24 28.53 34.40
N ASP A 709 13.33 27.76 34.55
CA ASP A 709 13.74 26.79 33.52
C ASP A 709 12.76 25.61 33.44
N SER A 710 12.00 25.35 34.51
CA SER A 710 10.92 24.36 34.56
C SER A 710 9.65 24.87 33.88
N VAL A 711 9.52 24.50 32.60
CA VAL A 711 8.41 24.91 31.71
C VAL A 711 7.44 23.77 31.37
N MET A 712 6.24 24.16 30.93
CA MET A 712 5.15 23.32 30.45
C MET A 712 4.94 23.52 28.95
N ILE A 713 5.24 22.50 28.15
CA ILE A 713 5.20 22.59 26.69
C ILE A 713 3.87 22.05 26.17
N ILE A 714 3.20 22.78 25.29
CA ILE A 714 2.04 22.29 24.52
C ILE A 714 2.12 22.69 23.04
N HIS A 715 1.53 21.88 22.16
CA HIS A 715 1.17 22.34 20.83
C HIS A 715 0.00 23.33 20.90
N MET A 716 -0.12 24.18 19.89
CA MET A 716 -1.19 25.17 19.72
C MET A 716 -2.60 24.54 19.71
N GLY A 717 -2.72 23.31 19.19
CA GLY A 717 -3.94 22.49 19.22
C GLY A 717 -4.49 22.20 17.82
N GLY A 718 -5.80 22.01 17.71
CA GLY A 718 -6.49 21.82 16.43
C GLY A 718 -6.67 23.12 15.63
N VAL A 719 -6.51 23.06 14.31
CA VAL A 719 -6.99 24.12 13.41
C VAL A 719 -8.51 23.98 13.30
N TYR A 720 -9.26 24.81 14.03
CA TYR A 720 -10.72 24.82 14.02
C TYR A 720 -11.25 26.10 13.33
N GLY A 721 -12.00 25.94 12.25
CA GLY A 721 -12.28 27.04 11.32
C GLY A 721 -11.06 27.30 10.43
N ASP A 722 -10.86 28.55 10.04
CA ASP A 722 -9.60 29.01 9.45
C ASP A 722 -8.49 29.18 10.52
N ARG A 723 -7.25 29.39 10.06
CA ARG A 723 -6.07 29.48 10.94
C ARG A 723 -5.99 30.80 11.71
N GLU A 724 -6.43 31.92 11.13
CA GLU A 724 -6.38 33.24 11.77
C GLU A 724 -7.36 33.34 12.94
N ALA A 725 -8.59 32.86 12.75
CA ALA A 725 -9.58 32.75 13.82
C ALA A 725 -9.14 31.77 14.92
N ALA A 726 -8.38 30.72 14.60
CA ALA A 726 -7.82 29.82 15.59
C ALA A 726 -6.70 30.48 16.41
N ILE A 727 -5.81 31.23 15.76
CA ILE A 727 -4.80 32.10 16.39
C ILE A 727 -5.48 33.14 17.30
N ALA A 728 -6.48 33.86 16.80
CA ALA A 728 -7.20 34.88 17.57
C ALA A 728 -7.91 34.31 18.81
N ARG A 729 -8.47 33.09 18.73
CA ARG A 729 -9.03 32.40 19.91
C ARG A 729 -7.95 31.99 20.91
N PHE A 730 -6.76 31.55 20.45
CA PHE A 730 -5.65 31.29 21.37
C PHE A 730 -5.26 32.56 22.14
N GLU A 731 -5.14 33.71 21.48
CA GLU A 731 -4.83 34.99 22.14
C GLU A 731 -5.88 35.32 23.22
N GLN A 732 -7.17 35.17 22.88
CA GLN A 732 -8.28 35.43 23.80
C GLN A 732 -8.29 34.49 25.02
N GLU A 733 -7.98 33.19 24.86
CA GLU A 733 -7.92 32.26 25.99
C GLU A 733 -6.60 32.38 26.77
N TYR A 734 -5.46 32.67 26.12
CA TYR A 734 -4.17 32.86 26.77
C TYR A 734 -4.21 34.01 27.79
N VAL A 735 -4.84 35.14 27.44
CA VAL A 735 -5.00 36.28 28.34
C VAL A 735 -5.79 35.90 29.61
N LYS A 736 -6.72 34.93 29.52
CA LYS A 736 -7.53 34.45 30.66
C LYS A 736 -6.80 33.42 31.54
N LEU A 737 -5.64 32.90 31.13
CA LEU A 737 -4.94 31.87 31.89
C LEU A 737 -4.44 32.39 33.26
N PRO A 738 -4.42 31.52 34.30
CA PRO A 738 -3.75 31.80 35.56
C PRO A 738 -2.27 32.13 35.39
N GLU A 739 -1.72 33.00 36.26
CA GLU A 739 -0.34 33.49 36.12
C GLU A 739 0.73 32.41 36.41
N ASN A 740 0.40 31.42 37.24
CA ASN A 740 1.23 30.21 37.43
C ASN A 740 1.32 29.34 36.17
N VAL A 741 0.28 29.36 35.33
CA VAL A 741 0.32 28.75 34.00
C VAL A 741 1.14 29.63 33.04
N LYS A 742 0.81 30.92 32.91
CA LYS A 742 1.49 31.85 31.96
C LYS A 742 3.00 31.95 32.13
N ARG A 743 3.51 31.93 33.36
CA ARG A 743 4.95 32.00 33.63
C ARG A 743 5.72 30.74 33.18
N ARG A 744 5.03 29.61 33.00
CA ARG A 744 5.63 28.33 32.57
C ARG A 744 5.17 27.84 31.19
N LEU A 745 4.10 28.40 30.63
CA LEU A 745 3.53 27.93 29.37
C LEU A 745 4.44 28.27 28.20
N VAL A 746 4.69 27.27 27.36
CA VAL A 746 5.58 27.29 26.20
C VAL A 746 4.88 26.60 25.05
N LEU A 747 5.01 27.16 23.85
CA LEU A 747 4.43 26.59 22.62
C LEU A 747 5.46 25.75 21.87
N GLU A 748 4.98 24.75 21.14
CA GLU A 748 5.80 23.85 20.31
C GLU A 748 5.21 23.71 18.91
N ASN A 749 6.05 23.87 17.87
CA ASN A 749 5.62 23.66 16.49
C ASN A 749 5.28 22.19 16.25
N ASP A 750 4.21 21.95 15.48
CA ASP A 750 3.68 20.61 15.24
C ASP A 750 3.70 20.24 13.75
N GLU A 751 3.56 18.96 13.50
CA GLU A 751 3.87 18.32 12.24
C GLU A 751 2.67 18.20 11.27
N LEU A 752 1.51 18.76 11.63
CA LEU A 752 0.26 18.72 10.85
C LEU A 752 -0.53 20.04 10.83
N GLY A 753 -0.45 20.87 11.87
CA GLY A 753 -1.31 22.04 12.12
C GLY A 753 -0.58 23.38 12.01
N TYR A 754 0.38 23.63 12.89
CA TYR A 754 1.06 24.92 13.05
C TYR A 754 2.59 24.77 12.95
N SER A 755 3.15 25.34 11.88
CA SER A 755 4.59 25.40 11.63
C SER A 755 5.27 26.47 12.48
N VAL A 756 6.61 26.50 12.47
CA VAL A 756 7.40 27.59 13.08
C VAL A 756 7.00 28.96 12.51
N SER A 757 6.65 29.04 11.22
CA SER A 757 6.15 30.29 10.60
C SER A 757 4.77 30.74 11.11
N ASP A 758 3.94 29.81 11.60
CA ASP A 758 2.65 30.15 12.21
C ASP A 758 2.80 30.57 13.68
N LEU A 759 3.75 29.96 14.41
CA LEU A 759 3.90 30.14 15.85
C LEU A 759 4.85 31.26 16.26
N LEU A 760 5.95 31.52 15.54
CA LEU A 760 6.93 32.52 15.96
C LEU A 760 6.32 33.94 16.13
N PRO A 761 5.43 34.44 15.23
CA PRO A 761 4.82 35.76 15.40
C PRO A 761 3.92 35.88 16.63
N ILE A 762 3.10 34.86 16.93
CA ILE A 762 2.25 34.88 18.13
C ILE A 762 3.07 34.67 19.41
N CYS A 763 4.14 33.86 19.35
CA CYS A 763 5.08 33.68 20.46
C CYS A 763 5.77 35.01 20.83
N GLN A 764 6.23 35.77 19.84
CA GLN A 764 6.77 37.12 20.04
C GLN A 764 5.71 38.09 20.59
N LYS A 765 4.50 38.12 19.99
CA LYS A 765 3.40 39.01 20.38
C LYS A 765 2.88 38.79 21.80
N LEU A 766 2.75 37.54 22.24
CA LEU A 766 2.27 37.15 23.57
C LEU A 766 3.39 36.93 24.60
N GLN A 767 4.66 37.11 24.19
CA GLN A 767 5.85 36.76 24.98
C GLN A 767 5.82 35.32 25.51
N ILE A 768 5.45 34.36 24.65
CA ILE A 768 5.47 32.93 24.95
C ILE A 768 6.76 32.34 24.35
N PRO A 769 7.57 31.58 25.10
CA PRO A 769 8.73 30.91 24.52
C PRO A 769 8.30 29.83 23.51
N LEU A 770 9.04 29.71 22.41
CA LEU A 770 8.83 28.70 21.37
C LEU A 770 9.85 27.58 21.50
N VAL A 771 9.41 26.37 21.86
CA VAL A 771 10.17 25.15 21.56
C VAL A 771 10.15 24.95 20.07
N LEU A 772 11.34 25.04 19.47
CA LEU A 772 11.60 24.41 18.20
C LEU A 772 11.67 22.89 18.42
N ASP A 773 10.72 22.17 17.84
CA ASP A 773 10.90 20.75 17.54
C ASP A 773 11.42 20.62 16.09
N TRP A 774 12.65 20.14 15.96
CA TRP A 774 13.33 19.94 14.69
C TRP A 774 12.64 18.87 13.83
N HIS A 775 12.12 17.82 14.44
CA HIS A 775 11.49 16.70 13.75
C HIS A 775 10.16 17.11 13.11
N HIS A 776 9.32 17.80 13.87
CA HIS A 776 8.08 18.40 13.38
C HIS A 776 8.36 19.42 12.28
N HIS A 777 9.43 20.23 12.38
CA HIS A 777 9.80 21.16 11.30
C HIS A 777 10.25 20.43 10.02
N HIS A 778 11.02 19.34 10.10
CA HIS A 778 11.38 18.53 8.93
C HIS A 778 10.15 17.92 8.23
N ILE A 779 9.04 17.73 8.95
CA ILE A 779 7.77 17.19 8.44
C ILE A 779 6.81 18.31 7.98
N ASN A 780 6.89 19.49 8.60
CA ASN A 780 6.04 20.66 8.37
C ASN A 780 6.88 21.97 8.48
N PRO A 781 7.66 22.34 7.45
CA PRO A 781 8.49 23.54 7.47
C PRO A 781 7.66 24.84 7.32
N GLY A 782 6.38 24.73 6.96
CA GLY A 782 5.54 25.88 6.60
C GLY A 782 6.13 26.64 5.41
N ASN A 783 6.29 27.95 5.56
CA ASN A 783 6.84 28.83 4.52
C ASN A 783 8.35 29.11 4.71
N ILE A 784 9.03 28.41 5.62
CA ILE A 784 10.43 28.68 5.97
C ILE A 784 11.37 27.92 5.05
N THR A 785 12.20 28.68 4.32
CA THR A 785 13.24 28.14 3.42
C THR A 785 14.60 27.98 4.11
N ASP A 786 14.83 28.66 5.24
CA ASP A 786 16.01 28.54 6.10
C ASP A 786 15.60 28.73 7.56
N LEU A 787 15.70 27.65 8.35
CA LEU A 787 15.37 27.67 9.78
C LEU A 787 16.54 28.19 10.64
N VAL A 788 17.79 28.03 10.19
CA VAL A 788 18.98 28.40 10.99
C VAL A 788 19.04 29.92 11.17
N ALA A 789 18.65 30.66 10.12
CA ALA A 789 18.49 32.11 10.16
C ALA A 789 17.47 32.60 11.21
N LEU A 790 16.50 31.78 11.63
CA LEU A 790 15.47 32.13 12.62
C LEU A 790 15.81 31.68 14.05
N LEU A 791 16.87 30.88 14.26
CA LEU A 791 17.27 30.44 15.60
C LEU A 791 17.56 31.59 16.59
N PRO A 792 18.15 32.74 16.19
CA PRO A 792 18.30 33.88 17.10
C PRO A 792 16.94 34.38 17.61
N ASP A 793 15.95 34.54 16.73
CA ASP A 793 14.61 35.01 17.09
C ASP A 793 13.81 33.98 17.90
N ILE A 794 13.96 32.69 17.60
CA ILE A 794 13.37 31.60 18.38
C ILE A 794 13.96 31.57 19.79
N ASN A 795 15.30 31.54 19.92
CA ASN A 795 15.98 31.55 21.21
C ASN A 795 15.67 32.83 22.00
N ARG A 796 15.48 33.97 21.33
CA ARG A 796 15.09 35.23 21.95
C ARG A 796 13.77 35.15 22.70
N THR A 797 12.79 34.37 22.23
CA THR A 797 11.51 34.15 22.95
C THR A 797 11.69 33.54 24.35
N TRP A 798 12.85 32.93 24.63
CA TRP A 798 13.25 32.44 25.95
C TRP A 798 14.06 33.46 26.75
N THR A 799 15.08 34.07 26.12
CA THR A 799 15.99 34.99 26.81
C THR A 799 15.30 36.27 27.25
N ASP A 800 14.34 36.78 26.48
CA ASP A 800 13.54 37.96 26.84
C ASP A 800 12.62 37.69 28.05
N LYS A 801 12.48 36.43 28.47
CA LYS A 801 11.82 35.98 29.72
C LYS A 801 12.80 35.53 30.82
N GLY A 802 14.11 35.58 30.61
CA GLY A 802 15.11 35.10 31.56
C GLY A 802 15.12 33.57 31.76
N ILE A 803 14.59 32.82 30.78
CA ILE A 803 14.55 31.36 30.76
C ILE A 803 15.66 30.85 29.83
N ARG A 804 16.37 29.80 30.22
CA ARG A 804 17.38 29.17 29.36
C ARG A 804 16.71 28.51 28.14
N PRO A 805 17.14 28.82 26.91
CA PRO A 805 16.58 28.22 25.70
C PRO A 805 16.53 26.69 25.76
N LYS A 806 15.47 26.12 25.17
CA LYS A 806 15.23 24.67 25.13
C LYS A 806 14.58 24.27 23.81
N GLN A 807 14.98 23.12 23.28
CA GLN A 807 14.47 22.58 22.01
C GLN A 807 14.17 21.08 22.12
N HIS A 808 13.44 20.52 21.14
CA HIS A 808 13.15 19.10 21.02
C HIS A 808 13.85 18.52 19.79
N TYR A 809 14.43 17.33 19.92
CA TYR A 809 15.11 16.64 18.83
C TYR A 809 14.72 15.18 18.73
N SER A 810 14.41 14.78 17.50
CA SER A 810 14.08 13.42 17.09
C SER A 810 14.46 13.22 15.64
N GLU A 811 14.78 11.99 15.26
CA GLU A 811 14.94 11.57 13.87
C GLU A 811 13.75 10.69 13.47
N SER A 812 13.45 10.65 12.16
CA SER A 812 12.52 9.64 11.63
C SER A 812 13.15 8.26 11.73
N ARG A 813 12.33 7.23 12.00
CA ARG A 813 12.79 5.83 11.92
C ARG A 813 13.49 5.51 10.61
N ASN A 814 14.51 4.65 10.66
CA ASN A 814 15.33 4.34 9.50
C ASN A 814 14.51 3.84 8.30
N GLY A 815 14.56 4.59 7.20
CA GLY A 815 13.80 4.32 5.98
C GLY A 815 12.30 4.57 6.07
N ALA A 816 11.81 5.39 6.99
CA ALA A 816 10.47 5.97 6.94
C ALA A 816 10.33 6.87 5.70
N VAL A 817 9.26 6.70 4.90
CA VAL A 817 9.11 7.44 3.64
C VAL A 817 7.90 8.36 3.66
N SER A 818 6.72 7.84 4.02
CA SER A 818 5.50 8.66 4.09
C SER A 818 5.51 9.59 5.31
N GLN A 819 4.75 10.69 5.25
CA GLN A 819 4.66 11.65 6.35
C GLN A 819 4.28 10.97 7.68
N MET A 820 3.33 10.02 7.65
CA MET A 820 2.88 9.27 8.83
C MET A 820 3.95 8.31 9.39
N GLU A 821 4.81 7.75 8.54
CA GLU A 821 5.96 6.95 8.98
C GLU A 821 7.05 7.83 9.59
N ARG A 822 7.28 9.02 9.03
CA ARG A 822 8.31 9.95 9.52
C ARG A 822 8.06 10.37 10.96
N ARG A 823 6.78 10.61 11.33
CA ARG A 823 6.32 10.86 12.72
C ARG A 823 6.73 9.78 13.74
N ALA A 824 7.17 8.61 13.29
CA ALA A 824 7.77 7.63 14.17
C ALA A 824 9.18 8.12 14.56
N HIS A 825 9.31 8.63 15.78
CA HIS A 825 10.61 8.93 16.38
C HIS A 825 11.49 7.67 16.41
N SER A 826 12.78 7.84 16.13
CA SER A 826 13.76 6.76 16.16
C SER A 826 13.96 6.16 17.56
N ASP A 827 14.47 4.92 17.59
CA ASP A 827 14.86 4.23 18.82
C ASP A 827 16.07 4.93 19.47
N ARG A 828 17.02 5.40 18.65
CA ARG A 828 18.15 6.30 18.99
C ARG A 828 18.44 7.26 17.84
N VAL A 829 18.69 8.53 18.15
CA VAL A 829 19.12 9.54 17.19
C VAL A 829 20.61 9.43 16.90
N GLN A 830 21.06 9.85 15.71
CA GLN A 830 22.44 9.68 15.22
C GLN A 830 23.21 11.00 15.09
N ASN A 831 22.55 12.16 15.19
CA ASN A 831 23.17 13.49 15.05
C ASN A 831 22.77 14.45 16.18
N LEU A 832 23.35 15.64 16.17
CA LEU A 832 22.83 16.82 16.85
C LEU A 832 22.35 17.86 15.82
N PRO A 833 21.28 18.63 16.10
CA PRO A 833 20.84 19.73 15.25
C PRO A 833 21.78 20.96 15.35
N PRO A 834 21.75 21.92 14.41
CA PRO A 834 22.61 23.11 14.41
C PRO A 834 22.09 24.14 15.40
N VAL A 835 22.32 23.89 16.68
CA VAL A 835 21.92 24.75 17.81
C VAL A 835 23.10 25.54 18.35
N THR A 836 22.86 26.43 19.32
CA THR A 836 23.98 26.99 20.11
C THR A 836 24.56 25.90 21.00
N ASP A 837 25.88 25.98 21.26
CA ASP A 837 26.60 25.08 22.17
C ASP A 837 25.89 24.88 23.53
N ASP A 838 25.05 25.83 23.97
CA ASP A 838 24.50 25.90 25.31
C ASP A 838 22.97 25.68 25.41
N VAL A 839 22.25 25.24 24.37
CA VAL A 839 20.80 24.96 24.49
C VAL A 839 20.53 23.67 25.29
N ASP A 840 19.43 23.60 26.04
CA ASP A 840 19.00 22.33 26.66
C ASP A 840 18.12 21.52 25.67
N LEU A 841 18.56 20.31 25.32
CA LEU A 841 17.99 19.51 24.23
C LEU A 841 17.30 18.24 24.76
N MET A 842 16.00 18.13 24.49
CA MET A 842 15.21 16.94 24.84
C MET A 842 15.24 15.94 23.69
N ILE A 843 15.76 14.74 23.95
CA ILE A 843 15.86 13.64 23.00
C ILE A 843 14.58 12.79 23.09
N GLU A 844 13.76 12.87 22.04
CA GLU A 844 12.40 12.33 21.98
C GLU A 844 12.32 10.84 21.56
N ALA A 845 13.47 10.14 21.57
CA ALA A 845 13.66 8.78 21.09
C ALA A 845 12.92 7.69 21.92
N LYS A 846 12.91 6.43 21.43
CA LYS A 846 12.26 5.31 22.15
C LYS A 846 13.11 4.72 23.28
N ASP A 847 14.42 4.58 23.12
CA ASP A 847 15.30 3.97 24.15
C ASP A 847 15.68 4.93 25.31
N LYS A 848 15.11 6.15 25.32
CA LYS A 848 15.20 7.12 26.42
C LYS A 848 16.63 7.45 26.83
N GLU A 849 17.06 7.07 28.04
CA GLU A 849 18.41 7.34 28.54
C GLU A 849 19.50 6.80 27.60
N GLN A 850 19.26 5.68 26.92
CA GLN A 850 20.23 5.10 25.98
C GLN A 850 20.43 5.95 24.72
N ALA A 851 19.46 6.79 24.34
CA ALA A 851 19.64 7.73 23.23
C ALA A 851 20.50 8.94 23.65
N VAL A 852 20.43 9.35 24.92
CA VAL A 852 21.35 10.35 25.50
C VAL A 852 22.77 9.76 25.59
N PHE A 853 22.90 8.54 26.13
CA PHE A 853 24.18 7.82 26.19
C PHE A 853 24.79 7.56 24.81
N HIS A 854 23.97 7.33 23.78
CA HIS A 854 24.44 7.17 22.40
C HIS A 854 25.10 8.45 21.90
N LEU A 855 24.49 9.61 22.12
CA LEU A 855 25.07 10.91 21.78
C LEU A 855 26.34 11.22 22.60
N TYR A 856 26.34 10.91 23.91
CA TYR A 856 27.52 11.04 24.76
C TYR A 856 28.71 10.22 24.23
N LYS A 857 28.51 8.93 23.90
CA LYS A 857 29.57 8.08 23.32
C LYS A 857 29.94 8.42 21.88
N LEU A 858 29.00 8.90 21.07
CA LEU A 858 29.24 9.22 19.65
C LEU A 858 30.02 10.54 19.48
N PHE A 859 29.74 11.53 20.33
CA PHE A 859 30.32 12.87 20.25
C PHE A 859 31.28 13.22 21.39
N ASP A 860 31.62 12.26 22.27
CA ASP A 860 32.67 12.40 23.28
C ASP A 860 32.35 13.53 24.29
N LEU A 861 31.07 13.60 24.70
CA LEU A 861 30.51 14.71 25.49
C LEU A 861 30.61 14.49 27.01
N GLU A 862 30.34 13.27 27.45
CA GLU A 862 30.34 12.83 28.85
C GLU A 862 30.72 11.35 28.92
N THR A 863 31.29 10.91 30.05
CA THR A 863 31.60 9.50 30.27
C THR A 863 30.35 8.68 30.56
N VAL A 864 30.21 7.53 29.89
CA VAL A 864 29.08 6.59 30.08
C VAL A 864 29.61 5.22 30.47
N ASP A 865 29.20 4.74 31.64
CA ASP A 865 29.53 3.41 32.16
C ASP A 865 29.00 2.29 31.23
N ASP A 866 29.80 1.24 31.04
CA ASP A 866 29.47 0.08 30.23
C ASP A 866 28.49 -0.89 30.92
N GLU A 867 28.31 -0.83 32.25
CA GLU A 867 27.28 -1.64 32.95
C GLU A 867 25.84 -1.16 32.68
N VAL A 868 25.66 0.15 32.42
CA VAL A 868 24.35 0.76 32.08
C VAL A 868 24.13 0.91 30.57
N TRP A 869 25.18 0.80 29.77
CA TRP A 869 25.11 0.93 28.32
C TRP A 869 24.65 -0.37 27.66
N VAL A 870 23.52 -0.32 26.96
CA VAL A 870 22.97 -1.44 26.20
C VAL A 870 23.17 -1.17 24.70
N PRO A 871 24.01 -1.94 23.99
CA PRO A 871 24.11 -1.87 22.52
C PRO A 871 22.76 -2.07 21.84
N GLN A 872 22.56 -1.41 20.69
CA GLN A 872 21.30 -1.54 19.94
C GLN A 872 21.26 -2.86 19.15
N GLU A 873 20.35 -3.76 19.51
CA GLU A 873 20.18 -5.06 18.84
C GLU A 873 19.14 -4.98 17.70
N GLY A 874 19.53 -5.48 16.51
CA GLY A 874 18.61 -5.70 15.38
C GLY A 874 18.37 -4.48 14.49
N ILE A 875 17.32 -4.58 13.65
CA ILE A 875 16.89 -3.50 12.75
C ILE A 875 15.63 -2.86 13.34
N GLU A 876 15.64 -1.54 13.44
CA GLU A 876 14.52 -0.74 13.94
C GLU A 876 13.19 -1.03 13.20
N THR A 877 12.12 -1.17 13.97
CA THR A 877 10.79 -1.50 13.42
C THR A 877 10.07 -0.24 12.93
N LYS A 878 9.66 -0.17 11.65
CA LYS A 878 8.97 1.03 11.11
C LYS A 878 7.57 1.31 11.69
N GLN A 879 7.02 0.42 12.53
CA GLN A 879 5.64 0.51 13.01
C GLN A 879 5.51 1.26 14.35
N THR A 880 4.63 2.25 14.42
CA THR A 880 4.19 2.87 15.68
C THR A 880 3.13 1.99 16.37
N ASN A 881 3.43 1.49 17.57
CA ASN A 881 2.43 0.83 18.42
C ASN A 881 1.42 1.86 18.98
N GLY A 882 0.43 2.23 18.16
CA GLY A 882 -0.55 3.27 18.46
C GLY A 882 -1.38 3.01 19.72
N ARG A 883 -1.64 4.08 20.49
CA ARG A 883 -2.43 4.05 21.74
C ARG A 883 -3.87 3.60 21.42
N LYS A 884 -4.23 2.35 21.75
CA LYS A 884 -5.53 1.71 21.45
C LYS A 884 -6.70 2.66 21.76
N SER A 885 -7.44 3.08 20.73
CA SER A 885 -8.42 4.18 20.91
C SER A 885 -9.55 3.79 21.87
N THR A 886 -9.77 4.60 22.90
CA THR A 886 -10.80 4.40 23.94
C THR A 886 -12.21 4.76 23.47
N LYS A 887 -12.41 4.95 22.16
CA LYS A 887 -13.65 5.44 21.53
C LYS A 887 -14.86 4.55 21.84
N ALA A 888 -14.66 3.23 21.93
CA ALA A 888 -15.69 2.27 22.33
C ALA A 888 -16.15 2.43 23.79
N ALA A 889 -15.22 2.68 24.72
CA ALA A 889 -15.54 2.85 26.14
C ALA A 889 -16.32 4.15 26.40
N ARG A 890 -15.96 5.25 25.72
CA ARG A 890 -16.66 6.54 25.85
C ARG A 890 -18.08 6.48 25.27
N LYS A 891 -18.30 5.74 24.16
CA LYS A 891 -19.64 5.53 23.59
C LYS A 891 -20.55 4.75 24.55
N LYS A 892 -20.04 3.68 25.18
CA LYS A 892 -20.83 2.87 26.12
C LYS A 892 -21.32 3.68 27.32
N LYS A 893 -20.44 4.48 27.96
CA LYS A 893 -20.82 5.29 29.12
C LYS A 893 -21.85 6.40 28.78
N ALA A 894 -21.76 7.00 27.59
CA ALA A 894 -22.75 7.98 27.14
C ALA A 894 -24.14 7.36 26.92
N GLN A 895 -24.21 6.13 26.40
CA GLN A 895 -25.47 5.39 26.28
C GLN A 895 -26.03 4.96 27.64
N GLU A 896 -25.18 4.60 28.61
CA GLU A 896 -25.58 4.23 29.99
C GLU A 896 -26.00 5.42 30.87
N GLU A 897 -25.60 6.65 30.52
CA GLU A 897 -26.05 7.87 31.20
C GLU A 897 -27.35 8.41 30.57
N ALA A 898 -27.48 8.42 29.23
CA ALA A 898 -28.72 8.83 28.55
C ALA A 898 -29.93 7.95 28.94
N LEU A 899 -29.75 6.62 28.95
CA LEU A 899 -30.81 5.66 29.33
C LEU A 899 -31.31 5.85 30.79
N LYS A 900 -30.58 6.59 31.63
CA LYS A 900 -30.96 6.91 33.03
C LYS A 900 -31.66 8.25 33.20
N GLU A 901 -31.64 9.10 32.19
CA GLU A 901 -32.45 10.33 32.15
C GLU A 901 -33.78 10.08 31.42
N GLU A 902 -33.79 9.21 30.41
CA GLU A 902 -35.03 8.75 29.75
C GLU A 902 -35.95 7.96 30.71
N LEU A 903 -35.39 7.06 31.53
CA LEU A 903 -36.14 6.26 32.53
C LEU A 903 -36.55 7.04 33.81
N LYS A 904 -36.82 8.34 33.70
CA LYS A 904 -37.26 9.19 34.82
C LYS A 904 -38.38 10.19 34.52
N ASN A 905 -38.69 10.42 33.25
CA ASN A 905 -39.55 11.52 32.81
C ASN A 905 -40.68 11.02 31.89
N ASP A 906 -41.32 9.91 32.23
CA ASP A 906 -42.50 9.40 31.50
C ASP A 906 -43.53 8.84 32.48
N ASP A 907 -44.62 9.59 32.65
CA ASP A 907 -45.79 9.26 33.47
C ASP A 907 -46.95 10.18 32.98
N GLY A 908 -47.83 9.65 32.13
CA GLY A 908 -49.02 10.35 31.62
C GLY A 908 -48.88 10.94 30.20
N ASP A 909 -49.78 10.74 29.22
CA ASP A 909 -50.77 9.72 28.81
C ASP A 909 -51.63 10.39 27.70
N TYR A 910 -52.21 9.60 26.78
CA TYR A 910 -52.95 9.99 25.57
C TYR A 910 -52.19 10.82 24.50
N GLY A 911 -52.38 10.59 23.20
CA GLY A 911 -53.14 9.52 22.54
C GLY A 911 -53.81 9.97 21.23
N GLU A 912 -53.51 9.26 20.13
CA GLU A 912 -54.22 9.28 18.83
C GLU A 912 -54.20 10.63 18.03
N ASP A 913 -54.33 10.70 16.70
CA ASP A 913 -54.44 9.66 15.64
C ASP A 913 -53.83 10.16 14.29
N ILE A 914 -53.95 9.32 13.25
CA ILE A 914 -53.91 9.61 11.80
C ILE A 914 -52.48 9.75 11.22
N LYS A 915 -51.84 8.67 10.79
CA LYS A 915 -52.14 7.75 9.66
C LYS A 915 -51.89 8.33 8.25
N THR A 916 -50.72 7.98 7.69
CA THR A 916 -50.56 7.57 6.26
C THR A 916 -50.73 8.67 5.16
N ILE A 917 -50.45 8.50 3.85
CA ILE A 917 -50.03 7.34 3.03
C ILE A 917 -49.34 7.78 1.70
N LYS A 918 -48.44 6.93 1.13
CA LYS A 918 -47.89 6.93 -0.27
C LYS A 918 -47.10 8.20 -0.71
N ALA A 919 -46.00 8.18 -1.48
CA ALA A 919 -45.40 7.27 -2.48
C ALA A 919 -45.95 7.38 -3.92
N ARG A 920 -45.19 8.05 -4.82
CA ARG A 920 -44.83 7.57 -6.18
C ARG A 920 -43.87 8.50 -6.96
N ASP A 921 -42.62 8.06 -7.02
CA ASP A 921 -41.80 7.74 -8.22
C ASP A 921 -42.18 8.24 -9.64
N THR A 922 -41.15 8.27 -10.50
CA THR A 922 -41.10 8.23 -11.98
C THR A 922 -41.13 9.50 -12.86
N ARG A 923 -39.94 9.77 -13.43
CA ARG A 923 -39.63 9.82 -14.90
C ARG A 923 -40.03 11.04 -15.79
N SER A 924 -38.95 11.63 -16.33
CA SER A 924 -38.57 11.63 -17.77
C SER A 924 -38.87 12.81 -18.74
N LYS A 925 -37.75 13.30 -19.28
CA LYS A 925 -37.43 13.47 -20.73
C LYS A 925 -37.93 14.69 -21.54
N LYS A 926 -36.90 15.38 -22.04
CA LYS A 926 -36.65 15.81 -23.44
C LYS A 926 -37.33 17.09 -24.01
N ALA A 927 -36.40 17.98 -24.41
CA ALA A 927 -36.26 18.57 -25.74
C ALA A 927 -37.14 19.75 -26.17
N ALA A 928 -36.50 20.93 -26.17
CA ALA A 928 -36.39 21.88 -27.28
C ALA A 928 -37.58 22.11 -28.24
N PHE A 929 -38.00 23.37 -28.37
CA PHE A 929 -37.91 24.03 -29.68
C PHE A 929 -37.63 25.54 -29.62
N THR A 930 -37.19 26.06 -30.77
CA THR A 930 -36.77 27.44 -31.05
C THR A 930 -37.94 28.43 -31.16
N LYS A 931 -37.77 29.73 -30.81
CA LYS A 931 -37.66 30.91 -31.74
C LYS A 931 -38.09 32.29 -31.15
N LYS A 932 -37.24 33.30 -31.41
CA LYS A 932 -37.53 34.68 -31.89
C LYS A 932 -38.40 35.69 -31.08
N ARG A 933 -37.70 36.76 -30.66
CA ARG A 933 -37.81 38.20 -31.05
C ARG A 933 -38.81 39.18 -30.39
N LYS A 934 -38.28 40.41 -30.23
CA LYS A 934 -38.92 41.76 -30.14
C LYS A 934 -39.72 42.03 -28.84
N THR A 935 -39.80 43.26 -28.31
CA THR A 935 -39.25 44.61 -28.66
C THR A 935 -38.79 45.30 -27.34
N GLY A 936 -38.01 46.38 -27.26
CA GLY A 936 -38.17 47.74 -27.82
C GLY A 936 -39.12 48.58 -26.95
N LEU A 937 -38.86 49.84 -26.57
CA LEU A 937 -37.66 50.70 -26.76
C LEU A 937 -37.13 51.13 -25.36
N ASP A 938 -36.41 52.23 -25.05
CA ASP A 938 -36.25 53.57 -25.65
C ASP A 938 -34.76 53.89 -25.98
N ASP A 939 -34.41 55.12 -26.38
CA ASP A 939 -33.17 55.44 -27.15
C ASP A 939 -31.97 56.06 -26.36
N GLU A 940 -31.41 57.29 -26.48
CA GLU A 940 -31.83 58.61 -27.01
C GLU A 940 -30.72 59.26 -27.92
N GLU A 941 -30.35 60.55 -27.78
CA GLU A 941 -29.52 61.34 -28.75
C GLU A 941 -28.05 61.61 -28.31
N GLY A 942 -27.08 61.95 -29.20
CA GLY A 942 -27.13 62.13 -30.66
C GLY A 942 -25.76 62.46 -31.34
N GLU A 943 -25.80 62.70 -32.67
CA GLU A 943 -24.88 63.40 -33.63
C GLU A 943 -23.34 63.52 -33.41
N HIS A 944 -22.42 63.45 -34.40
CA HIS A 944 -22.45 63.55 -35.89
C HIS A 944 -21.46 62.52 -36.54
N GLY A 945 -21.31 62.51 -37.88
CA GLY A 945 -20.32 61.68 -38.61
C GLY A 945 -20.00 62.12 -40.05
N ALA A 946 -19.17 61.34 -40.77
CA ALA A 946 -18.90 61.43 -42.22
C ALA A 946 -18.33 60.10 -42.76
N ASP A 947 -18.51 59.82 -44.05
CA ASP A 947 -18.12 58.58 -44.75
C ASP A 947 -16.77 58.66 -45.50
N GLU A 948 -16.18 57.49 -45.84
CA GLU A 948 -15.62 57.10 -47.18
C GLU A 948 -14.48 56.03 -47.11
N GLU A 949 -14.75 54.71 -46.92
CA GLU A 949 -13.75 53.66 -47.28
C GLU A 949 -14.26 52.20 -47.48
N VAL A 950 -15.32 51.93 -48.27
CA VAL A 950 -15.90 50.56 -48.36
C VAL A 950 -16.11 49.99 -49.78
N THR A 951 -15.08 50.02 -50.65
CA THR A 951 -15.13 49.35 -51.97
C THR A 951 -13.93 48.46 -52.33
N GLU A 952 -12.71 48.72 -51.84
CA GLU A 952 -11.53 47.95 -52.28
C GLU A 952 -11.34 46.61 -51.55
N VAL A 953 -11.65 46.55 -50.25
CA VAL A 953 -11.45 45.38 -49.34
C VAL A 953 -12.11 44.08 -49.83
N ARG A 954 -13.18 44.16 -50.63
CA ARG A 954 -13.89 42.98 -51.16
C ARG A 954 -13.18 42.24 -52.30
N LYS A 955 -12.20 42.86 -52.98
CA LYS A 955 -11.46 42.19 -54.07
C LYS A 955 -10.24 41.41 -53.56
N THR A 956 -9.57 41.90 -52.52
CA THR A 956 -8.37 41.28 -51.93
C THR A 956 -8.70 39.97 -51.19
N THR A 957 -9.75 39.95 -50.38
CA THR A 957 -10.22 38.76 -49.62
C THR A 957 -10.51 37.55 -50.51
N LYS A 958 -11.11 37.75 -51.69
CA LYS A 958 -11.41 36.64 -52.63
C LYS A 958 -10.15 35.98 -53.20
N ARG A 959 -9.08 36.75 -53.48
CA ARG A 959 -7.78 36.19 -53.91
C ARG A 959 -7.04 35.51 -52.77
N ALA A 960 -7.06 36.09 -51.57
CA ALA A 960 -6.44 35.48 -50.38
C ALA A 960 -7.03 34.09 -50.05
N ASN A 961 -8.36 33.97 -50.03
CA ASN A 961 -9.04 32.71 -49.73
C ASN A 961 -8.79 31.63 -50.79
N ALA A 962 -8.69 31.98 -52.08
CA ALA A 962 -8.33 31.04 -53.13
C ALA A 962 -6.89 30.51 -52.98
N ALA A 963 -5.93 31.37 -52.63
CA ALA A 963 -4.55 30.97 -52.37
C ALA A 963 -4.43 30.09 -51.12
N ALA A 964 -5.17 30.41 -50.04
CA ALA A 964 -5.24 29.59 -48.84
C ALA A 964 -5.80 28.19 -49.12
N LEU A 965 -6.90 28.10 -49.88
CA LEU A 965 -7.53 26.83 -50.25
C LEU A 965 -6.62 25.94 -51.13
N ALA A 966 -5.87 26.53 -52.06
CA ALA A 966 -4.87 25.81 -52.85
C ALA A 966 -3.70 25.30 -51.99
N LYS A 967 -3.23 26.11 -51.03
CA LYS A 967 -2.17 25.75 -50.09
C LYS A 967 -2.62 24.63 -49.13
N ARG A 968 -3.88 24.68 -48.70
CA ARG A 968 -4.55 23.63 -47.91
C ARG A 968 -4.64 22.31 -48.68
N LYS A 969 -5.17 22.30 -49.91
CA LYS A 969 -5.24 21.07 -50.75
C LYS A 969 -3.87 20.46 -51.07
N LYS A 970 -2.81 21.27 -51.10
CA LYS A 970 -1.43 20.77 -51.20
C LYS A 970 -0.96 20.13 -49.89
N LEU A 971 -1.25 20.73 -48.72
CA LEU A 971 -0.95 20.10 -47.43
C LEU A 971 -1.72 18.79 -47.24
N GLU A 972 -3.01 18.75 -47.57
CA GLU A 972 -3.87 17.56 -47.44
C GLU A 972 -3.24 16.36 -48.17
N LYS A 973 -2.82 16.52 -49.43
CA LYS A 973 -2.09 15.47 -50.18
C LYS A 973 -0.70 15.13 -49.64
N GLU A 974 0.00 16.09 -49.04
CA GLU A 974 1.32 15.85 -48.43
C GLU A 974 1.22 15.14 -47.06
N VAL A 975 0.07 15.22 -46.39
CA VAL A 975 -0.25 14.46 -45.17
C VAL A 975 -0.68 13.04 -45.54
N GLU A 976 -1.63 12.91 -46.46
CA GLU A 976 -2.15 11.64 -47.01
C GLU A 976 -0.99 10.74 -47.52
N ALA A 977 -0.03 11.31 -48.25
CA ALA A 977 1.15 10.58 -48.71
C ALA A 977 2.12 10.14 -47.59
N ILE A 978 2.09 10.75 -46.41
CA ILE A 978 2.88 10.35 -45.24
C ILE A 978 2.12 9.32 -44.39
N GLU A 979 0.80 9.44 -44.29
CA GLU A 979 -0.06 8.43 -43.65
C GLU A 979 0.04 7.09 -44.40
N ILE A 980 -0.13 7.10 -45.73
CA ILE A 980 0.04 5.94 -46.61
C ILE A 980 1.46 5.35 -46.50
N ALA A 981 2.51 6.17 -46.44
CA ALA A 981 3.88 5.66 -46.28
C ALA A 981 4.11 4.95 -44.93
N LEU A 982 3.41 5.37 -43.87
CA LEU A 982 3.43 4.74 -42.55
C LEU A 982 2.47 3.54 -42.43
N GLU A 983 1.58 3.34 -43.41
CA GLU A 983 0.67 2.19 -43.50
C GLU A 983 1.28 1.09 -44.37
N ILE A 984 1.96 1.44 -45.47
CA ILE A 984 2.71 0.47 -46.31
C ILE A 984 3.81 -0.24 -45.50
N GLU A 985 4.50 0.43 -44.57
CA GLU A 985 5.46 -0.24 -43.66
C GLU A 985 4.77 -1.23 -42.69
N ALA A 986 3.50 -1.00 -42.32
CA ALA A 986 2.75 -1.88 -41.42
C ALA A 986 2.04 -3.04 -42.16
N GLU A 987 1.48 -2.79 -43.35
CA GLU A 987 0.86 -3.82 -44.19
C GLU A 987 1.90 -4.81 -44.73
N ALA A 988 3.14 -4.39 -44.95
CA ALA A 988 4.24 -5.28 -45.31
C ALA A 988 4.51 -6.35 -44.22
N GLU A 989 4.39 -6.02 -42.94
CA GLU A 989 4.49 -6.97 -41.82
C GLU A 989 3.23 -7.87 -41.73
N ALA A 990 2.04 -7.31 -41.97
CA ALA A 990 0.79 -8.07 -41.96
C ALA A 990 0.69 -9.10 -43.10
N ALA A 991 1.14 -8.75 -44.31
CA ALA A 991 1.18 -9.66 -45.45
C ALA A 991 2.13 -10.84 -45.22
N ALA A 992 3.29 -10.61 -44.60
CA ALA A 992 4.22 -11.65 -44.21
C ALA A 992 3.61 -12.63 -43.18
N ALA A 993 2.81 -12.13 -42.23
CA ALA A 993 2.08 -12.96 -41.28
C ALA A 993 1.03 -13.85 -41.96
N SER A 994 0.23 -13.28 -42.87
CA SER A 994 -0.84 -14.01 -43.57
C SER A 994 -0.30 -15.10 -44.51
N ALA A 995 0.87 -14.89 -45.13
CA ALA A 995 1.50 -15.86 -46.03
C ALA A 995 2.10 -17.08 -45.30
N PHE A 996 2.32 -16.99 -43.98
CA PHE A 996 2.84 -18.10 -43.18
C PHE A 996 1.72 -18.90 -42.50
N ALA A 997 0.63 -18.24 -42.10
CA ALA A 997 -0.54 -18.91 -41.51
C ALA A 997 -1.21 -19.91 -42.47
N SER A 998 -1.29 -19.57 -43.76
CA SER A 998 -1.77 -20.47 -44.81
C SER A 998 -0.85 -21.67 -45.08
N ALA A 999 0.45 -21.56 -44.75
CA ALA A 999 1.41 -22.65 -44.88
C ALA A 999 1.43 -23.59 -43.66
N SER A 1000 1.04 -23.13 -42.46
CA SER A 1000 0.86 -23.99 -41.29
C SER A 1000 -0.47 -24.73 -41.26
N ALA A 1001 -1.51 -24.20 -41.91
CA ALA A 1001 -2.86 -24.78 -41.89
C ALA A 1001 -3.01 -26.10 -42.66
N SER A 1002 -2.03 -26.47 -43.50
CA SER A 1002 -2.02 -27.72 -44.29
C SER A 1002 -1.26 -28.88 -43.64
N ALA A 1003 -0.69 -28.69 -42.44
CA ALA A 1003 0.16 -29.66 -41.76
C ALA A 1003 -0.38 -30.04 -40.36
N GLY A 1004 -1.57 -30.66 -40.32
CA GLY A 1004 -2.26 -30.95 -39.07
C GLY A 1004 -3.47 -31.88 -39.19
N ASN A 1005 -3.27 -33.11 -39.68
CA ASN A 1005 -4.20 -34.23 -39.55
C ASN A 1005 -3.46 -35.56 -39.79
N GLY A 1006 -3.70 -36.57 -38.96
CA GLY A 1006 -3.06 -37.89 -39.03
C GLY A 1006 -2.50 -38.35 -37.69
N ASP A 1007 -2.82 -39.59 -37.31
CA ASP A 1007 -2.50 -40.21 -36.02
C ASP A 1007 -1.87 -41.61 -36.25
N SER A 1008 -1.29 -42.20 -35.20
CA SER A 1008 -0.86 -43.60 -35.03
C SER A 1008 0.38 -44.17 -35.79
N ASP A 1009 1.18 -44.90 -35.00
CA ASP A 1009 1.89 -46.15 -35.28
C ASP A 1009 3.14 -46.26 -36.20
N GLU A 1010 3.70 -47.48 -36.23
CA GLU A 1010 5.12 -47.78 -36.49
C GLU A 1010 5.49 -48.11 -37.96
N LYS A 1011 6.81 -48.17 -38.21
CA LYS A 1011 7.54 -49.05 -39.15
C LYS A 1011 7.59 -48.74 -40.67
N GLN A 1012 8.82 -48.35 -41.06
CA GLN A 1012 9.66 -48.99 -42.11
C GLN A 1012 9.51 -48.62 -43.61
N PHE A 1013 10.66 -48.76 -44.31
CA PHE A 1013 10.91 -48.87 -45.78
C PHE A 1013 10.66 -47.69 -46.76
N GLU A 1014 11.78 -47.05 -47.15
CA GLU A 1014 12.37 -46.94 -48.52
C GLU A 1014 11.61 -46.43 -49.79
N ILE A 1015 12.36 -45.58 -50.53
CA ILE A 1015 12.61 -45.57 -52.00
C ILE A 1015 11.73 -44.75 -52.99
N ASN A 1016 12.45 -43.90 -53.76
CA ASN A 1016 12.23 -43.29 -55.10
C ASN A 1016 11.01 -42.36 -55.36
N GLU A 1017 11.19 -41.19 -56.00
CA GLU A 1017 11.14 -40.85 -57.45
C GLU A 1017 9.75 -41.12 -58.10
N GLU A 1018 9.20 -40.29 -59.01
CA GLU A 1018 9.79 -39.29 -59.91
C GLU A 1018 8.76 -38.18 -60.32
N ILE A 1019 9.02 -37.39 -61.38
CA ILE A 1019 8.06 -36.56 -62.17
C ILE A 1019 7.43 -35.35 -61.40
N SER A 1020 7.86 -34.09 -61.56
CA SER A 1020 7.87 -33.19 -62.76
C SER A 1020 6.45 -32.91 -63.32
N ASN A 1021 5.94 -31.70 -63.55
CA ASN A 1021 6.53 -30.49 -64.16
C ASN A 1021 5.72 -29.23 -63.75
N GLY A 1022 6.23 -28.01 -63.98
CA GLY A 1022 5.39 -26.80 -63.83
C GLY A 1022 6.05 -25.42 -63.76
N ALA A 1023 7.15 -25.13 -64.46
CA ALA A 1023 7.83 -23.83 -64.35
C ALA A 1023 8.18 -23.16 -65.70
N PRO A 1024 7.76 -21.89 -65.89
CA PRO A 1024 8.52 -20.85 -66.59
C PRO A 1024 9.01 -19.80 -65.56
N LYS A 1025 10.31 -19.52 -65.37
CA LYS A 1025 11.27 -18.88 -66.30
C LYS A 1025 10.74 -17.49 -66.74
N THR A 1026 11.43 -16.41 -66.39
CA THR A 1026 12.64 -15.94 -67.13
C THR A 1026 13.51 -15.02 -66.24
N VAL A 1027 14.82 -15.25 -66.07
CA VAL A 1027 15.99 -14.84 -66.90
C VAL A 1027 16.40 -13.35 -66.75
N ALA A 1028 17.66 -12.95 -66.58
CA ALA A 1028 18.91 -13.59 -66.10
C ALA A 1028 20.06 -12.55 -66.00
N LYS A 1029 21.23 -12.99 -65.46
CA LYS A 1029 22.65 -12.57 -65.71
C LYS A 1029 23.40 -11.96 -64.51
N ARG A 1030 24.72 -12.20 -64.27
CA ARG A 1030 25.62 -13.36 -64.55
C ARG A 1030 27.03 -13.12 -63.92
N LYS A 1031 27.80 -14.20 -63.63
CA LYS A 1031 29.24 -14.27 -63.21
C LYS A 1031 29.49 -13.94 -61.71
N LYS A 1032 30.02 -14.80 -60.80
CA LYS A 1032 30.92 -16.00 -60.83
C LYS A 1032 32.35 -15.68 -61.33
N PRO A 1033 33.47 -16.34 -60.90
CA PRO A 1033 33.57 -17.67 -60.23
C PRO A 1033 34.74 -17.87 -59.20
N ILE A 1034 35.07 -19.16 -58.88
CA ILE A 1034 36.34 -19.71 -58.30
C ILE A 1034 36.57 -19.45 -56.79
N ALA A 1035 37.13 -20.34 -55.94
CA ALA A 1035 37.29 -21.82 -55.84
C ALA A 1035 37.88 -22.14 -54.41
N ARG A 1036 38.16 -23.36 -53.91
CA ARG A 1036 38.08 -24.76 -54.40
C ARG A 1036 37.63 -25.68 -53.22
N ALA A 1037 38.20 -26.89 -53.04
CA ALA A 1037 37.75 -27.89 -52.03
C ALA A 1037 38.79 -28.99 -51.72
N LYS A 1038 38.67 -29.64 -50.54
CA LYS A 1038 39.15 -30.99 -50.07
C LYS A 1038 38.85 -31.08 -48.54
N LYS A 1039 38.36 -32.14 -47.85
CA LYS A 1039 38.46 -33.63 -47.89
C LYS A 1039 39.90 -34.15 -47.62
N HIS A 1040 40.15 -35.17 -46.77
CA HIS A 1040 39.28 -36.25 -46.25
C HIS A 1040 39.91 -36.98 -45.01
N VAL A 1041 39.11 -37.34 -43.98
CA VAL A 1041 39.30 -38.43 -42.94
C VAL A 1041 40.67 -38.51 -42.19
N ILE A 1042 41.03 -39.43 -41.28
CA ILE A 1042 40.43 -40.64 -40.61
C ILE A 1042 40.56 -40.49 -39.05
N GLU A 1043 40.64 -41.42 -38.08
CA GLU A 1043 40.83 -42.91 -37.92
C GLU A 1043 40.09 -43.40 -36.62
N ALA A 1044 40.42 -44.55 -36.01
CA ALA A 1044 39.65 -45.22 -34.92
C ALA A 1044 40.47 -45.88 -33.76
N ASP A 1045 39.80 -46.08 -32.61
CA ASP A 1045 39.87 -47.16 -31.57
C ASP A 1045 41.12 -47.61 -30.75
N ALA A 1046 40.84 -47.83 -29.44
CA ALA A 1046 41.25 -48.97 -28.57
C ALA A 1046 42.67 -49.04 -27.90
N PRO A 1047 42.91 -49.90 -26.87
CA PRO A 1047 42.10 -50.14 -25.63
C PRO A 1047 42.93 -50.49 -24.33
N ILE A 1048 42.26 -50.98 -23.26
CA ILE A 1048 42.77 -51.77 -22.09
C ILE A 1048 43.54 -50.94 -21.00
N ALA A 1049 43.41 -51.10 -19.66
CA ALA A 1049 42.93 -52.15 -18.72
C ALA A 1049 42.28 -51.52 -17.43
N VAL A 1050 41.89 -52.15 -16.28
CA VAL A 1050 41.79 -53.56 -15.78
C VAL A 1050 40.63 -53.72 -14.74
N GLU A 1051 40.79 -54.48 -13.64
CA GLU A 1051 39.75 -55.02 -12.72
C GLU A 1051 39.67 -54.39 -11.29
N LEU A 1052 38.45 -54.41 -10.69
CA LEU A 1052 37.94 -54.89 -9.35
C LEU A 1052 38.88 -54.99 -8.09
N PRO A 1053 38.43 -55.39 -6.86
CA PRO A 1053 37.06 -55.63 -6.27
C PRO A 1053 36.81 -54.78 -4.96
N VAL A 1054 35.87 -54.95 -3.99
CA VAL A 1054 34.45 -55.38 -3.76
C VAL A 1054 34.21 -55.48 -2.20
N LYS A 1055 33.03 -55.07 -1.68
CA LYS A 1055 32.37 -55.38 -0.34
C LYS A 1055 32.78 -54.71 1.03
N VAL A 1056 31.79 -54.00 1.63
CA VAL A 1056 31.16 -53.97 3.02
C VAL A 1056 31.78 -54.67 4.27
N PRO A 1057 31.30 -54.50 5.55
CA PRO A 1057 30.46 -53.45 6.23
C PRO A 1057 30.88 -53.09 7.72
N LEU A 1058 29.97 -52.46 8.51
CA LEU A 1058 29.70 -52.56 9.99
C LEU A 1058 30.20 -51.51 11.03
N GLU A 1059 29.28 -51.26 11.99
CA GLU A 1059 29.37 -50.99 13.46
C GLU A 1059 30.10 -49.78 14.11
N ALA A 1060 29.28 -48.75 14.43
CA ALA A 1060 28.83 -48.36 15.79
C ALA A 1060 29.80 -48.11 17.00
N LYS A 1061 29.62 -46.91 17.60
CA LYS A 1061 29.76 -46.55 19.05
C LYS A 1061 31.20 -46.51 19.67
N PRO A 1062 31.42 -45.93 20.87
CA PRO A 1062 30.67 -44.88 21.60
C PRO A 1062 31.51 -43.73 22.25
N THR A 1063 30.86 -42.58 22.45
CA THR A 1063 30.98 -41.63 23.60
C THR A 1063 32.32 -41.14 24.21
N ARG A 1064 32.32 -39.81 24.48
CA ARG A 1064 32.59 -39.11 25.78
C ARG A 1064 33.96 -38.45 26.05
N ARG A 1065 33.84 -37.24 26.65
CA ARG A 1065 34.80 -36.41 27.42
C ARG A 1065 36.02 -35.91 26.64
N SER A 1066 36.23 -34.61 26.41
CA SER A 1066 36.14 -33.38 27.24
C SER A 1066 37.31 -33.14 28.21
N ARG A 1067 38.14 -32.12 27.93
CA ARG A 1067 38.09 -30.81 28.63
C ARG A 1067 39.18 -29.82 28.18
N ARG A 1068 38.79 -28.53 28.16
CA ARG A 1068 39.55 -27.32 28.55
C ARG A 1068 40.76 -26.84 27.72
N ASN A 1069 40.70 -25.52 27.48
CA ASN A 1069 41.78 -24.51 27.52
C ASN A 1069 42.89 -24.63 26.45
N THR A 1070 43.03 -23.72 25.48
CA THR A 1070 43.37 -22.26 25.54
C THR A 1070 44.81 -21.97 25.99
N PRO A 1071 45.45 -20.86 25.57
CA PRO A 1071 45.02 -19.82 24.60
C PRO A 1071 46.02 -19.53 23.44
N GLY A 1072 45.60 -18.67 22.51
CA GLY A 1072 46.49 -17.62 21.97
C GLY A 1072 47.28 -17.88 20.70
N LYS A 1073 46.70 -17.50 19.55
CA LYS A 1073 47.14 -16.33 18.78
C LYS A 1073 46.03 -15.84 17.85
#